data_AF-A0A7C1EFD4-F1
#
_entry.id   AF-A0A7C1EFD4-F1
#
_cell.length_a   1.000
_cell.length_b   1.000
_cell.length_c   1.000
_cell.angle_alpha   90.00
_cell.angle_beta   90.00
_cell.angle_gamma   90.00
#
_symmetry.space_group_name_H-M   'P 1'
#
loop_
_entity.id
_entity.type
_entity.pdbx_description
1 polymer ?
#
loop_
_entity_poly.entity_id
_entity_poly.type
_entity_poly.pdbx_seq_one_letter_code
_entity_poly.pdbx_strand_id
1 'polypeptide(L)'
;MPRFSRIIPALVLVIGAFASANTVWAPAESYPATAIWSDAANWTNGLPGLADKAQFNVEGAAECIVDTAVGVGMLAMGDNGTNNGTFLRIVNGGTLTTYTAGSWSAVGYNRVATLTVEVGGRLETAHRLFVGRDALAQADGLPSRLIVDGGTAVIGQDLQMGLDNGYGILVVDGGGLVDIKGNLTLGGEMLIDVRNGTIVIEGNRLTNINTWESNGKIVAFGGEGMLVYDYNDRNSGKTTVTAVATDTTPPSPNPATFASAPAAYGPDRITMTATPGTDDNGPVMYLFNETSGNPGGTSSGWQLENSYTDTGLSANTTYTYSVTLRDAFGNETVPSAEASAATWSAATADITWNKTGTPGNWGASSHWTGTDPKRPDGNFICRFTNSNRAESRVTGSHIFNQLVQNANSTIRVQDGGRLTATASWSSIGYNSGTSNRMIVETGGEVHIGGHLWIGYSSPSVGILDVNGGTVNVSQQFGLGWNGGAGCVNVRDGGVLNLNRIDGVNSIKGASILNVESGSIVINGDRTNEVGNYVSAGKIVAYGGAGRVLYDYNATYPGKTTIQAFEPVDGDINGDGGVDIGDLAMLAADWLVSDCDSPANFDPWCLVNYRDFAVLASNWLGGIRTHWRVVETVYPTDDIIVTPYDAGDFGIVADGQTDVTDAIQTALISIDNLGGGTLFLPSGQYK
;
A
#
# COMPACT_ATOMS: atom_id res chain seq x y z
N MET A 1 -72.72 -43.22 -24.44
CA MET A 1 -73.39 -42.02 -25.00
C MET A 1 -74.38 -41.51 -23.97
N PRO A 2 -74.64 -40.20 -23.82
CA PRO A 2 -74.10 -38.99 -24.49
C PRO A 2 -73.21 -38.14 -23.53
N ARG A 3 -72.23 -37.28 -23.87
CA ARG A 3 -71.96 -36.21 -24.88
C ARG A 3 -72.54 -34.80 -24.55
N PHE A 4 -71.64 -33.80 -24.62
CA PHE A 4 -71.77 -32.33 -24.68
C PHE A 4 -71.92 -31.56 -23.34
N SER A 5 -71.38 -30.35 -23.12
CA SER A 5 -70.72 -29.35 -23.98
C SER A 5 -69.82 -28.44 -23.12
N ARG A 6 -68.71 -27.95 -23.71
CA ARG A 6 -67.98 -26.77 -23.22
C ARG A 6 -68.87 -25.53 -23.27
N ILE A 7 -68.80 -24.68 -22.25
CA ILE A 7 -69.24 -23.28 -22.29
C ILE A 7 -68.03 -22.42 -21.91
N ILE A 8 -67.59 -21.63 -22.88
CA ILE A 8 -66.61 -20.54 -22.72
C ILE A 8 -67.42 -19.31 -22.30
N PRO A 9 -67.14 -18.65 -21.17
CA PRO A 9 -67.76 -17.36 -20.89
C PRO A 9 -67.10 -16.31 -21.80
N ALA A 10 -67.92 -15.67 -22.62
CA ALA A 10 -67.55 -14.52 -23.42
C ALA A 10 -67.13 -13.37 -22.48
N LEU A 11 -65.85 -13.01 -22.51
CA LEU A 11 -65.36 -11.77 -21.93
C LEU A 11 -65.84 -10.63 -22.83
N VAL A 12 -66.76 -9.82 -22.30
CA VAL A 12 -67.19 -8.56 -22.91
C VAL A 12 -65.98 -7.62 -22.88
N LEU A 13 -65.31 -7.49 -24.03
CA LEU A 13 -64.30 -6.45 -24.26
C LEU A 13 -65.05 -5.13 -24.42
N VAL A 14 -65.19 -4.39 -23.31
CA VAL A 14 -65.52 -2.96 -23.36
C VAL A 14 -64.31 -2.27 -23.97
N ILE A 15 -64.35 -2.03 -25.29
CA ILE A 15 -63.42 -1.13 -25.97
C ILE A 15 -63.83 0.28 -25.57
N GLY A 16 -63.40 0.72 -24.39
CA GLY A 16 -63.32 2.12 -24.05
C GLY A 16 -62.22 2.73 -24.90
N ALA A 17 -62.56 3.64 -25.80
CA ALA A 17 -61.59 4.52 -26.42
C ALA A 17 -60.95 5.36 -25.30
N PHE A 18 -59.74 5.01 -24.87
CA PHE A 18 -58.95 5.88 -24.01
C PHE A 18 -58.46 7.05 -24.87
N ALA A 19 -59.05 8.22 -24.67
CA ALA A 19 -58.46 9.47 -25.14
C ALA A 19 -57.09 9.65 -24.46
N SER A 20 -56.10 10.21 -25.17
CA SER A 20 -54.79 10.51 -24.59
C SER A 20 -54.97 11.42 -23.36
N ALA A 21 -54.60 10.94 -22.17
CA ALA A 21 -54.62 11.76 -20.97
C ALA A 21 -53.19 12.25 -20.69
N ASN A 22 -53.04 13.53 -20.36
CA ASN A 22 -51.80 13.97 -19.72
C ASN A 22 -51.82 13.43 -18.29
N THR A 23 -50.76 12.74 -17.87
CA THR A 23 -50.57 12.40 -16.46
C THR A 23 -49.37 13.19 -15.93
N VAL A 24 -49.56 13.81 -14.78
CA VAL A 24 -48.61 14.78 -14.22
C VAL A 24 -47.86 14.11 -13.07
N TRP A 25 -46.54 14.23 -13.08
CA TRP A 25 -45.69 13.83 -11.95
C TRP A 25 -45.95 14.77 -10.78
N ALA A 26 -46.58 14.25 -9.73
CA ALA A 26 -47.01 15.00 -8.55
C ALA A 26 -46.83 14.16 -7.27
N PRO A 27 -45.58 13.78 -6.92
CA PRO A 27 -45.29 13.06 -5.68
C PRO A 27 -45.63 13.92 -4.45
N ALA A 28 -45.85 13.25 -3.31
CA ALA A 28 -46.10 13.94 -2.05
C ALA A 28 -44.86 14.65 -1.50
N GLU A 29 -43.66 14.11 -1.77
CA GLU A 29 -42.42 14.74 -1.36
C GLU A 29 -41.96 15.84 -2.34
N SER A 30 -41.13 16.74 -1.81
CA SER A 30 -40.46 17.79 -2.57
C SER A 30 -38.97 17.52 -2.73
N TYR A 31 -38.38 17.97 -3.84
CA TYR A 31 -36.93 17.94 -4.07
C TYR A 31 -36.17 18.58 -2.88
N PRO A 32 -35.07 17.99 -2.36
CA PRO A 32 -34.24 16.93 -2.96
C PRO A 32 -34.65 15.48 -2.63
N ALA A 33 -35.85 15.23 -2.09
CA ALA A 33 -36.33 13.86 -1.94
C ALA A 33 -36.57 13.19 -3.30
N THR A 34 -36.63 11.86 -3.31
CA THR A 34 -36.90 11.04 -4.49
C THR A 34 -38.22 10.28 -4.35
N ALA A 35 -38.87 10.02 -5.47
CA ALA A 35 -40.06 9.18 -5.54
C ALA A 35 -40.02 8.28 -6.79
N ILE A 36 -40.62 7.09 -6.69
CA ILE A 36 -40.48 6.05 -7.72
C ILE A 36 -41.54 6.20 -8.82
N TRP A 37 -41.12 6.08 -10.09
CA TRP A 37 -41.99 6.17 -11.27
C TRP A 37 -43.14 5.15 -11.22
N SER A 38 -42.84 3.91 -10.80
CA SER A 38 -43.75 2.77 -10.82
C SER A 38 -44.82 2.80 -9.72
N ASP A 39 -44.80 3.79 -8.82
CA ASP A 39 -45.88 4.03 -7.87
C ASP A 39 -46.95 4.94 -8.49
N ALA A 40 -48.14 4.38 -8.68
CA ALA A 40 -49.29 5.09 -9.25
C ALA A 40 -49.72 6.32 -8.42
N ALA A 41 -49.43 6.36 -7.11
CA ALA A 41 -49.79 7.47 -6.24
C ALA A 41 -49.01 8.75 -6.56
N ASN A 42 -47.86 8.64 -7.22
CA ASN A 42 -47.03 9.79 -7.63
C ASN A 42 -47.52 10.46 -8.92
N TRP A 43 -48.61 9.96 -9.52
CA TRP A 43 -49.16 10.44 -10.78
C TRP A 43 -50.62 10.88 -10.64
N THR A 44 -50.96 12.06 -11.17
CA THR A 44 -52.32 12.62 -11.01
C THR A 44 -53.44 11.78 -11.61
N ASN A 45 -53.15 11.00 -12.65
CA ASN A 45 -54.11 10.11 -13.33
C ASN A 45 -53.71 8.63 -13.24
N GLY A 46 -52.91 8.26 -12.23
CA GLY A 46 -52.27 6.95 -12.16
C GLY A 46 -51.13 6.80 -13.17
N LEU A 47 -50.56 5.59 -13.24
CA LEU A 47 -49.37 5.32 -14.05
C LEU A 47 -49.59 5.69 -15.53
N PRO A 48 -48.62 6.40 -16.17
CA PRO A 48 -48.69 6.70 -17.59
C PRO A 48 -48.75 5.42 -18.43
N GLY A 49 -49.72 5.34 -19.33
CA GLY A 49 -49.81 4.31 -20.35
C GLY A 49 -49.04 4.66 -21.63
N LEU A 50 -49.00 3.70 -22.56
CA LEU A 50 -48.25 3.80 -23.83
C LEU A 50 -48.77 4.84 -24.82
N ALA A 51 -49.95 5.41 -24.59
CA ALA A 51 -50.52 6.51 -25.37
C ALA A 51 -50.50 7.85 -24.61
N ASP A 52 -50.10 7.82 -23.34
CA ASP A 52 -50.17 8.98 -22.46
C ASP A 52 -48.90 9.82 -22.55
N LYS A 53 -49.05 11.06 -22.09
CA LYS A 53 -47.94 12.00 -21.92
C LYS A 53 -47.60 12.08 -20.44
N ALA A 54 -46.41 11.61 -20.08
CA ALA A 54 -45.81 11.80 -18.76
C ALA A 54 -45.25 13.22 -18.68
N GLN A 55 -45.92 14.08 -17.92
CA GLN A 55 -45.60 15.50 -17.83
C GLN A 55 -44.91 15.80 -16.50
N PHE A 56 -43.71 16.39 -16.58
CA PHE A 56 -42.99 16.90 -15.41
C PHE A 56 -43.02 18.42 -15.46
N ASN A 57 -43.96 19.01 -14.73
CA ASN A 57 -44.17 20.46 -14.76
C ASN A 57 -44.60 21.04 -13.39
N VAL A 58 -44.53 20.23 -12.34
CA VAL A 58 -44.82 20.62 -10.96
C VAL A 58 -43.56 21.18 -10.32
N GLU A 59 -43.68 22.39 -9.77
CA GLU A 59 -42.59 23.05 -9.05
C GLU A 59 -42.22 22.28 -7.79
N GLY A 60 -40.91 22.10 -7.57
CA GLY A 60 -40.38 21.52 -6.34
C GLY A 60 -40.74 20.05 -6.13
N ALA A 61 -41.37 19.38 -7.10
CA ALA A 61 -41.66 17.96 -7.02
C ALA A 61 -40.38 17.14 -6.77
N ALA A 62 -40.48 16.09 -5.95
CA ALA A 62 -39.40 15.14 -5.75
C ALA A 62 -38.85 14.60 -7.07
N GLU A 63 -37.55 14.27 -7.09
CA GLU A 63 -36.90 13.65 -8.22
C GLU A 63 -37.53 12.29 -8.52
N CYS A 64 -37.83 12.04 -9.80
CA CYS A 64 -38.39 10.78 -10.23
C CYS A 64 -37.32 9.73 -10.48
N ILE A 65 -37.43 8.57 -9.85
CA ILE A 65 -36.54 7.43 -10.06
C ILE A 65 -37.23 6.36 -10.91
N VAL A 66 -36.55 5.96 -11.98
CA VAL A 66 -36.90 4.79 -12.80
C VAL A 66 -35.91 3.69 -12.48
N ASP A 67 -36.35 2.71 -11.71
CA ASP A 67 -35.57 1.55 -11.23
C ASP A 67 -35.98 0.23 -11.91
N THR A 68 -37.01 0.28 -12.75
CA THR A 68 -37.60 -0.85 -13.46
C THR A 68 -37.93 -0.46 -14.90
N ALA A 69 -38.33 -1.44 -15.73
CA ALA A 69 -38.76 -1.16 -17.10
C ALA A 69 -40.16 -0.52 -17.12
N VAL A 70 -40.26 0.67 -17.70
CA VAL A 70 -41.49 1.47 -17.81
C VAL A 70 -41.66 1.99 -19.24
N GLY A 71 -42.93 2.15 -19.64
CA GLY A 71 -43.29 2.60 -20.98
C GLY A 71 -44.28 3.76 -20.95
N VAL A 72 -44.09 4.74 -21.82
CA VAL A 72 -44.99 5.88 -21.96
C VAL A 72 -45.15 6.28 -23.42
N GLY A 73 -46.24 6.94 -23.80
CA GLY A 73 -46.36 7.49 -25.15
C GLY A 73 -45.33 8.57 -25.43
N MET A 74 -45.14 9.46 -24.45
CA MET A 74 -44.34 10.66 -24.56
C MET A 74 -43.79 11.13 -23.22
N LEU A 75 -42.48 11.43 -23.17
CA LEU A 75 -41.84 12.06 -22.02
C LEU A 75 -41.77 13.58 -22.25
N ALA A 76 -42.42 14.36 -21.38
CA ALA A 76 -42.51 15.82 -21.51
C ALA A 76 -42.03 16.51 -20.23
N MET A 77 -40.70 16.63 -20.09
CA MET A 77 -40.11 17.36 -18.96
C MET A 77 -40.06 18.86 -19.20
N GLY A 78 -40.44 19.62 -18.18
CA GLY A 78 -40.50 21.08 -18.21
C GLY A 78 -41.65 21.66 -19.03
N ASP A 79 -42.51 20.84 -19.65
CA ASP A 79 -43.55 21.32 -20.56
C ASP A 79 -44.73 21.99 -19.83
N ASN A 80 -44.98 23.27 -20.11
CA ASN A 80 -45.99 24.12 -19.45
C ASN A 80 -45.77 24.23 -17.92
N GLY A 81 -44.53 24.11 -17.45
CA GLY A 81 -44.20 24.33 -16.05
C GLY A 81 -44.31 25.79 -15.65
N THR A 82 -44.56 26.04 -14.37
CA THR A 82 -44.56 27.40 -13.82
C THR A 82 -43.16 27.88 -13.45
N ASN A 83 -42.26 26.96 -13.05
CA ASN A 83 -40.91 27.23 -12.54
C ASN A 83 -39.86 26.25 -13.09
N ASN A 84 -38.58 26.49 -12.81
CA ASN A 84 -37.44 25.72 -13.30
C ASN A 84 -37.07 24.55 -12.36
N GLY A 85 -36.58 23.44 -12.93
CA GLY A 85 -35.95 22.35 -12.16
C GLY A 85 -36.83 21.13 -11.90
N THR A 86 -37.18 20.40 -12.97
CA THR A 86 -37.73 19.03 -12.82
C THR A 86 -36.63 17.99 -13.02
N PHE A 87 -36.64 16.92 -12.21
CA PHE A 87 -35.55 15.94 -12.14
C PHE A 87 -36.08 14.52 -12.37
N LEU A 88 -35.41 13.78 -13.25
CA LEU A 88 -35.65 12.37 -13.51
C LEU A 88 -34.32 11.64 -13.59
N ARG A 89 -34.24 10.47 -12.96
CA ARG A 89 -33.06 9.63 -12.95
C ARG A 89 -33.44 8.19 -13.27
N ILE A 90 -32.75 7.62 -14.25
CA ILE A 90 -32.86 6.20 -14.60
C ILE A 90 -31.65 5.49 -14.01
N VAL A 91 -31.90 4.66 -13.01
CA VAL A 91 -30.85 3.95 -12.25
C VAL A 91 -30.65 2.54 -12.79
N ASN A 92 -29.69 1.80 -12.23
CA ASN A 92 -29.41 0.42 -12.61
C ASN A 92 -30.67 -0.46 -12.60
N GLY A 93 -30.93 -1.17 -13.70
CA GLY A 93 -32.13 -2.01 -13.88
C GLY A 93 -33.36 -1.25 -14.39
N GLY A 94 -33.33 0.08 -14.38
CA GLY A 94 -34.35 0.95 -14.95
C GLY A 94 -34.28 1.06 -16.46
N THR A 95 -35.44 1.06 -17.13
CA THR A 95 -35.54 1.39 -18.55
C THR A 95 -36.78 2.24 -18.80
N LEU A 96 -36.62 3.43 -19.37
CA LEU A 96 -37.74 4.26 -19.83
C LEU A 96 -37.81 4.23 -21.35
N THR A 97 -38.87 3.67 -21.90
CA THR A 97 -39.11 3.64 -23.35
C THR A 97 -40.32 4.50 -23.72
N THR A 98 -40.17 5.39 -24.71
CA THR A 98 -41.29 6.12 -25.31
C THR A 98 -41.78 5.44 -26.59
N TYR A 99 -43.09 5.39 -26.84
CA TYR A 99 -43.67 4.52 -27.89
C TYR A 99 -44.46 5.24 -28.99
N THR A 100 -44.94 6.47 -28.78
CA THR A 100 -45.83 7.09 -29.77
C THR A 100 -45.06 7.51 -31.02
N ALA A 101 -45.26 6.76 -32.10
CA ALA A 101 -44.66 7.05 -33.39
C ALA A 101 -45.06 8.45 -33.91
N GLY A 102 -44.09 9.23 -34.40
CA GLY A 102 -44.27 10.61 -34.88
C GLY A 102 -44.39 11.68 -33.79
N SER A 103 -44.34 11.32 -32.50
CA SER A 103 -44.36 12.27 -31.39
C SER A 103 -42.95 12.66 -30.93
N TRP A 104 -42.83 13.76 -30.19
CA TRP A 104 -41.57 14.21 -29.61
C TRP A 104 -41.46 13.79 -28.15
N SER A 105 -40.25 13.69 -27.62
CA SER A 105 -39.99 13.72 -26.18
C SER A 105 -39.04 14.88 -25.88
N ALA A 106 -39.04 15.37 -24.64
CA ALA A 106 -38.22 16.51 -24.27
C ALA A 106 -37.68 16.42 -22.84
N VAL A 107 -36.40 16.75 -22.71
CA VAL A 107 -35.75 17.15 -21.47
C VAL A 107 -35.64 18.67 -21.49
N GLY A 108 -36.62 19.32 -20.87
CA GLY A 108 -36.76 20.76 -20.89
C GLY A 108 -37.34 21.27 -22.19
N TYR A 109 -38.65 21.10 -22.35
CA TYR A 109 -39.38 21.58 -23.52
C TYR A 109 -39.43 23.11 -23.55
N ASN A 110 -40.00 23.71 -22.51
CA ASN A 110 -39.90 25.13 -22.28
C ASN A 110 -39.23 25.39 -20.91
N ARG A 111 -39.63 24.81 -19.78
CA ARG A 111 -38.90 25.03 -18.50
C ARG A 111 -37.66 24.13 -18.34
N VAL A 112 -36.74 24.52 -17.45
CA VAL A 112 -35.51 23.77 -17.16
C VAL A 112 -35.83 22.39 -16.58
N ALA A 113 -35.18 21.36 -17.11
CA ALA A 113 -35.25 20.00 -16.60
C ALA A 113 -33.89 19.30 -16.68
N THR A 114 -33.67 18.34 -15.78
CA THR A 114 -32.50 17.45 -15.79
C THR A 114 -32.95 16.01 -15.85
N LEU A 115 -32.43 15.27 -16.83
CA LEU A 115 -32.55 13.82 -16.90
C LEU A 115 -31.16 13.18 -16.79
N THR A 116 -31.01 12.26 -15.85
CA THR A 116 -29.76 11.52 -15.63
C THR A 116 -29.98 10.03 -15.94
N VAL A 117 -29.11 9.44 -16.75
CA VAL A 117 -29.07 7.99 -17.01
C VAL A 117 -27.79 7.45 -16.40
N GLU A 118 -27.91 6.81 -15.24
CA GLU A 118 -26.78 6.27 -14.49
C GLU A 118 -26.37 4.89 -15.02
N VAL A 119 -25.25 4.35 -14.49
CA VAL A 119 -24.75 3.01 -14.79
C VAL A 119 -25.86 1.97 -14.74
N GLY A 120 -26.03 1.23 -15.84
CA GLY A 120 -27.04 0.18 -15.97
C GLY A 120 -28.48 0.67 -16.21
N GLY A 121 -28.72 1.97 -16.22
CA GLY A 121 -29.99 2.59 -16.62
C GLY A 121 -30.08 2.79 -18.14
N ARG A 122 -31.32 2.83 -18.67
CA ARG A 122 -31.57 2.97 -20.11
C ARG A 122 -32.71 3.92 -20.46
N LEU A 123 -32.45 4.89 -21.34
CA LEU A 123 -33.46 5.71 -22.01
C LEU A 123 -33.60 5.25 -23.46
N GLU A 124 -34.83 5.04 -23.92
CA GLU A 124 -35.14 4.79 -25.33
C GLU A 124 -36.27 5.71 -25.80
N THR A 125 -36.02 6.56 -26.78
CA THR A 125 -37.09 7.34 -27.41
C THR A 125 -37.48 6.71 -28.74
N ALA A 126 -38.78 6.53 -29.01
CA ALA A 126 -39.22 6.03 -30.32
C ALA A 126 -38.91 7.03 -31.46
N HIS A 127 -38.84 8.32 -31.15
CA HIS A 127 -38.68 9.41 -32.12
C HIS A 127 -37.72 10.48 -31.59
N ARG A 128 -37.92 11.73 -32.01
CA ARG A 128 -37.08 12.88 -31.68
C ARG A 128 -37.05 13.15 -30.17
N LEU A 129 -35.85 13.42 -29.67
CA LEU A 129 -35.63 13.98 -28.34
C LEU A 129 -35.16 15.43 -28.46
N PHE A 130 -35.81 16.31 -27.70
CA PHE A 130 -35.36 17.68 -27.49
C PHE A 130 -34.62 17.81 -26.17
N VAL A 131 -33.52 18.58 -26.15
CA VAL A 131 -32.85 19.00 -24.91
C VAL A 131 -32.74 20.52 -24.92
N GLY A 132 -33.51 21.19 -24.06
CA GLY A 132 -33.59 22.66 -23.99
C GLY A 132 -34.12 23.28 -25.29
N ARG A 133 -35.44 23.22 -25.52
CA ARG A 133 -36.03 23.59 -26.82
C ARG A 133 -36.48 25.05 -26.97
N ASP A 134 -37.16 25.69 -26.01
CA ASP A 134 -37.83 27.00 -26.24
C ASP A 134 -37.44 28.04 -25.17
N ALA A 135 -37.14 29.26 -25.60
CA ALA A 135 -36.77 30.41 -24.76
C ALA A 135 -37.86 31.02 -23.88
N LEU A 136 -39.16 30.80 -24.13
CA LEU A 136 -40.26 31.44 -23.37
C LEU A 136 -40.31 31.07 -21.87
N ALA A 137 -39.23 30.50 -21.34
CA ALA A 137 -39.25 29.64 -20.18
C ALA A 137 -37.89 29.43 -19.50
N GLN A 138 -36.83 30.11 -19.92
CA GLN A 138 -35.54 30.16 -19.20
C GLN A 138 -35.18 31.61 -18.83
N ALA A 139 -36.09 32.29 -18.12
CA ALA A 139 -35.90 33.70 -17.74
C ALA A 139 -34.64 33.95 -16.88
N ASP A 140 -34.05 32.88 -16.33
CA ASP A 140 -32.84 32.84 -15.50
C ASP A 140 -31.57 32.40 -16.27
N GLY A 141 -31.67 32.04 -17.56
CA GLY A 141 -30.53 31.62 -18.38
C GLY A 141 -29.93 30.25 -18.02
N LEU A 142 -30.68 29.40 -17.31
CA LEU A 142 -30.19 28.08 -16.90
C LEU A 142 -30.43 26.99 -17.96
N PRO A 143 -29.47 26.07 -18.18
CA PRO A 143 -29.58 25.01 -19.17
C PRO A 143 -30.45 23.84 -18.70
N SER A 144 -31.19 23.23 -19.63
CA SER A 144 -31.73 21.87 -19.45
C SER A 144 -30.65 20.83 -19.72
N ARG A 145 -30.64 19.72 -18.97
CA ARG A 145 -29.52 18.78 -18.97
C ARG A 145 -29.96 17.36 -19.27
N LEU A 146 -29.32 16.74 -20.26
CA LEU A 146 -29.27 15.29 -20.39
C LEU A 146 -27.89 14.84 -19.92
N ILE A 147 -27.82 14.02 -18.89
CA ILE A 147 -26.58 13.47 -18.34
C ILE A 147 -26.64 11.96 -18.55
N VAL A 148 -25.65 11.40 -19.26
CA VAL A 148 -25.53 9.95 -19.46
C VAL A 148 -24.21 9.53 -18.82
N ASP A 149 -24.29 9.06 -17.59
CA ASP A 149 -23.16 8.73 -16.71
C ASP A 149 -23.12 7.22 -16.50
N GLY A 150 -22.47 6.53 -17.43
CA GLY A 150 -22.40 5.06 -17.49
C GLY A 150 -23.66 4.33 -17.97
N GLY A 151 -24.77 5.05 -18.16
CA GLY A 151 -26.01 4.51 -18.73
C GLY A 151 -26.05 4.48 -20.26
N THR A 152 -27.20 4.10 -20.84
CA THR A 152 -27.41 4.16 -22.29
C THR A 152 -28.64 4.99 -22.66
N ALA A 153 -28.48 5.97 -23.55
CA ALA A 153 -29.58 6.70 -24.18
C ALA A 153 -29.64 6.41 -25.68
N VAL A 154 -30.71 5.76 -26.12
CA VAL A 154 -30.99 5.52 -27.55
C VAL A 154 -32.06 6.48 -28.04
N ILE A 155 -31.69 7.34 -28.98
CA ILE A 155 -32.59 8.32 -29.58
C ILE A 155 -33.07 7.76 -30.91
N GLY A 156 -34.33 7.32 -30.98
CA GLY A 156 -34.89 6.60 -32.14
C GLY A 156 -34.98 7.42 -33.44
N GLN A 157 -34.79 8.74 -33.37
CA GLN A 157 -34.68 9.61 -34.54
C GLN A 157 -33.68 10.75 -34.27
N ASP A 158 -34.11 12.01 -34.37
CA ASP A 158 -33.23 13.16 -34.24
C ASP A 158 -33.00 13.53 -32.77
N LEU A 159 -31.77 13.86 -32.40
CA LEU A 159 -31.48 14.61 -31.18
C LEU A 159 -31.36 16.09 -31.55
N GLN A 160 -32.15 16.94 -30.89
CA GLN A 160 -32.18 18.37 -31.17
C GLN A 160 -31.94 19.18 -29.89
N MET A 161 -30.93 20.03 -29.90
CA MET A 161 -30.47 20.76 -28.71
C MET A 161 -30.46 22.27 -28.95
N GLY A 162 -30.93 23.05 -27.98
CA GLY A 162 -30.83 24.52 -28.02
C GLY A 162 -31.53 25.19 -29.20
N LEU A 163 -32.59 24.58 -29.73
CA LEU A 163 -33.43 25.18 -30.78
C LEU A 163 -34.27 26.34 -30.22
N ASP A 164 -35.06 27.04 -31.04
CA ASP A 164 -36.06 28.05 -30.64
C ASP A 164 -35.63 28.99 -29.46
N ASN A 165 -34.35 29.39 -29.44
CA ASN A 165 -33.65 30.17 -28.40
C ASN A 165 -33.52 29.50 -27.00
N GLY A 166 -33.81 28.22 -26.85
CA GLY A 166 -33.56 27.45 -25.62
C GLY A 166 -32.07 27.14 -25.39
N TYR A 167 -31.74 26.73 -24.15
CA TYR A 167 -30.40 26.30 -23.74
C TYR A 167 -30.39 24.83 -23.28
N GLY A 168 -29.59 23.99 -23.94
CA GLY A 168 -29.46 22.56 -23.64
C GLY A 168 -28.01 22.12 -23.44
N ILE A 169 -27.77 21.25 -22.45
CA ILE A 169 -26.48 20.61 -22.20
C ILE A 169 -26.65 19.09 -22.29
N LEU A 170 -25.69 18.44 -22.95
CA LEU A 170 -25.49 17.00 -22.92
C LEU A 170 -24.12 16.71 -22.29
N VAL A 171 -24.10 15.87 -21.26
CA VAL A 171 -22.85 15.33 -20.70
C VAL A 171 -22.84 13.82 -20.92
N VAL A 172 -21.74 13.28 -21.45
CA VAL A 172 -21.55 11.84 -21.64
C VAL A 172 -20.28 11.42 -20.92
N ASP A 173 -20.43 10.69 -19.82
CA ASP A 173 -19.35 10.32 -18.89
C ASP A 173 -19.53 8.88 -18.36
N GLY A 174 -18.61 8.40 -17.53
CA GLY A 174 -18.76 7.15 -16.76
C GLY A 174 -18.88 5.87 -17.60
N GLY A 175 -18.48 5.89 -18.87
CA GLY A 175 -18.69 4.81 -19.85
C GLY A 175 -20.02 4.91 -20.61
N GLY A 176 -20.76 6.00 -20.46
CA GLY A 176 -22.10 6.19 -21.00
C GLY A 176 -22.16 6.20 -22.53
N LEU A 177 -23.28 5.72 -23.09
CA LEU A 177 -23.51 5.66 -24.53
C LEU A 177 -24.73 6.50 -24.93
N VAL A 178 -24.55 7.39 -25.90
CA VAL A 178 -25.64 8.09 -26.60
C VAL A 178 -25.67 7.62 -28.06
N ASP A 179 -26.72 6.90 -28.44
CA ASP A 179 -26.88 6.33 -29.79
C ASP A 179 -28.03 7.02 -30.52
N ILE A 180 -27.71 7.87 -31.49
CA ILE A 180 -28.64 8.72 -32.24
C ILE A 180 -28.94 8.09 -33.59
N LYS A 181 -30.16 7.59 -33.77
CA LYS A 181 -30.62 6.92 -34.99
C LYS A 181 -30.99 7.86 -36.14
N GLY A 182 -30.94 9.17 -35.92
CA GLY A 182 -31.25 10.20 -36.91
C GLY A 182 -30.20 11.30 -36.96
N ASN A 183 -30.63 12.55 -37.11
CA ASN A 183 -29.71 13.69 -37.14
C ASN A 183 -29.45 14.25 -35.74
N LEU A 184 -28.22 14.69 -35.49
CA LEU A 184 -27.90 15.61 -34.40
C LEU A 184 -28.03 17.04 -34.92
N THR A 185 -28.92 17.84 -34.33
CA THR A 185 -29.15 19.25 -34.70
C THR A 185 -28.88 20.15 -33.51
N LEU A 186 -27.97 21.11 -33.70
CA LEU A 186 -27.50 22.02 -32.65
C LEU A 186 -27.94 23.46 -32.98
N GLY A 187 -28.70 24.07 -32.07
CA GLY A 187 -29.18 25.44 -32.18
C GLY A 187 -28.20 26.47 -31.60
N GLY A 188 -28.71 27.56 -31.05
CA GLY A 188 -27.91 28.72 -30.61
C GLY A 188 -27.07 28.44 -29.37
N GLU A 189 -27.73 28.43 -28.22
CA GLU A 189 -27.13 28.23 -26.90
C GLU A 189 -27.20 26.75 -26.53
N MET A 190 -26.06 26.06 -26.50
CA MET A 190 -25.98 24.66 -26.10
C MET A 190 -24.53 24.22 -25.88
N LEU A 191 -24.33 23.14 -25.10
CA LEU A 191 -23.02 22.46 -24.97
C LEU A 191 -23.17 20.94 -24.98
N ILE A 192 -22.32 20.24 -25.73
CA ILE A 192 -22.06 18.81 -25.56
C ILE A 192 -20.68 18.67 -24.93
N ASP A 193 -20.59 18.03 -23.76
CA ASP A 193 -19.34 17.69 -23.08
C ASP A 193 -19.14 16.17 -23.11
N VAL A 194 -18.17 15.71 -23.88
CA VAL A 194 -17.79 14.30 -23.98
C VAL A 194 -16.61 14.07 -23.03
N ARG A 195 -16.77 13.16 -22.08
CA ARG A 195 -15.75 12.80 -21.10
C ARG A 195 -15.39 11.33 -21.30
N ASN A 196 -15.59 10.48 -20.30
CA ASN A 196 -15.40 9.04 -20.43
C ASN A 196 -16.59 8.36 -21.12
N GLY A 197 -17.16 8.97 -22.16
CA GLY A 197 -18.40 8.54 -22.81
C GLY A 197 -18.28 8.40 -24.33
N THR A 198 -19.30 7.82 -24.96
CA THR A 198 -19.36 7.63 -26.42
C THR A 198 -20.67 8.18 -27.00
N ILE A 199 -20.56 8.95 -28.08
CA ILE A 199 -21.70 9.35 -28.91
C ILE A 199 -21.60 8.65 -30.27
N VAL A 200 -22.69 8.03 -30.72
CA VAL A 200 -22.80 7.37 -32.03
C VAL A 200 -23.93 8.03 -32.82
N ILE A 201 -23.67 8.41 -34.07
CA ILE A 201 -24.61 9.15 -34.92
C ILE A 201 -24.73 8.48 -36.29
N GLU A 202 -25.94 8.30 -36.80
CA GLU A 202 -26.16 7.78 -38.15
C GLU A 202 -25.62 8.72 -39.25
N GLY A 203 -24.94 8.11 -40.23
CA GLY A 203 -24.33 8.79 -41.37
C GLY A 203 -22.97 9.43 -41.09
N ASN A 204 -22.35 9.98 -42.13
CA ASN A 204 -21.08 10.70 -42.01
C ASN A 204 -21.31 12.12 -41.50
N ARG A 205 -20.87 12.41 -40.28
CA ARG A 205 -21.01 13.71 -39.61
C ARG A 205 -19.68 14.41 -39.34
N LEU A 206 -18.57 13.95 -39.90
CA LEU A 206 -17.24 14.50 -39.62
C LEU A 206 -17.19 16.03 -39.84
N THR A 207 -17.74 16.54 -40.94
CA THR A 207 -17.77 17.99 -41.21
C THR A 207 -18.58 18.76 -40.16
N ASN A 208 -19.68 18.18 -39.68
CA ASN A 208 -20.49 18.79 -38.62
C ASN A 208 -19.72 18.81 -37.29
N ILE A 209 -19.12 17.69 -36.89
CA ILE A 209 -18.32 17.59 -35.65
C ILE A 209 -17.18 18.61 -35.66
N ASN A 210 -16.38 18.65 -36.74
CA ASN A 210 -15.30 19.63 -36.88
C ASN A 210 -15.80 21.09 -36.70
N THR A 211 -16.95 21.42 -37.31
CA THR A 211 -17.53 22.76 -37.22
C THR A 211 -18.03 23.07 -35.81
N TRP A 212 -18.59 22.08 -35.12
CA TRP A 212 -19.12 22.27 -33.77
C TRP A 212 -17.99 22.37 -32.74
N GLU A 213 -16.93 21.60 -32.90
CA GLU A 213 -15.73 21.66 -32.07
C GLU A 213 -15.07 23.04 -32.21
N SER A 214 -14.85 23.53 -33.44
CA SER A 214 -14.24 24.83 -33.67
C SER A 214 -15.05 26.01 -33.12
N ASN A 215 -16.36 25.82 -32.95
CA ASN A 215 -17.28 26.82 -32.40
C ASN A 215 -17.56 26.60 -30.90
N GLY A 216 -16.88 25.66 -30.23
CA GLY A 216 -17.04 25.37 -28.81
C GLY A 216 -18.40 24.76 -28.43
N LYS A 217 -19.14 24.20 -29.38
CA LYS A 217 -20.45 23.56 -29.13
C LYS A 217 -20.33 22.11 -28.68
N ILE A 218 -19.25 21.44 -29.07
CA ILE A 218 -18.86 20.15 -28.51
C ILE A 218 -17.44 20.27 -28.00
N VAL A 219 -17.20 19.83 -26.77
CA VAL A 219 -15.90 19.87 -26.10
C VAL A 219 -15.60 18.53 -25.44
N ALA A 220 -14.33 18.30 -25.16
CA ALA A 220 -13.87 17.17 -24.36
C ALA A 220 -13.48 17.66 -22.96
N PHE A 221 -13.94 16.97 -21.90
CA PHE A 221 -13.60 17.27 -20.51
C PHE A 221 -13.75 18.76 -20.13
N GLY A 222 -14.87 19.37 -20.50
CA GLY A 222 -15.14 20.78 -20.23
C GLY A 222 -14.24 21.77 -20.98
N GLY A 223 -13.46 21.32 -21.97
CA GLY A 223 -12.51 22.11 -22.74
C GLY A 223 -11.04 21.72 -22.55
N GLU A 224 -10.74 20.86 -21.57
CA GLU A 224 -9.38 20.44 -21.20
C GLU A 224 -8.93 19.12 -21.89
N GLY A 225 -9.81 18.51 -22.68
CA GLY A 225 -9.53 17.27 -23.40
C GLY A 225 -9.47 17.45 -24.91
N MET A 226 -9.20 16.35 -25.61
CA MET A 226 -9.25 16.27 -27.07
C MET A 226 -10.39 15.35 -27.49
N LEU A 227 -11.20 15.80 -28.47
CA LEU A 227 -12.20 14.94 -29.11
C LEU A 227 -11.53 13.99 -30.10
N VAL A 228 -11.98 12.74 -30.10
CA VAL A 228 -11.55 11.71 -31.04
C VAL A 228 -12.79 11.18 -31.75
N TYR A 229 -12.87 11.38 -33.06
CA TYR A 229 -14.03 11.00 -33.85
C TYR A 229 -13.67 10.37 -35.19
N ASP A 230 -14.47 9.38 -35.60
CA ASP A 230 -14.29 8.62 -36.84
C ASP A 230 -15.63 8.47 -37.60
N TYR A 231 -15.55 8.06 -38.86
CA TYR A 231 -16.69 7.58 -39.64
C TYR A 231 -16.35 6.22 -40.25
N ASN A 232 -17.23 5.24 -40.04
CA ASN A 232 -17.09 3.86 -40.50
C ASN A 232 -15.99 3.01 -39.87
N ASP A 233 -15.13 3.54 -38.99
CA ASP A 233 -14.02 2.77 -38.43
C ASP A 233 -14.47 1.93 -37.24
N ARG A 234 -15.14 2.56 -36.27
CA ARG A 234 -15.68 1.86 -35.08
C ARG A 234 -17.08 1.31 -35.31
N ASN A 235 -17.90 2.04 -36.06
CA ASN A 235 -19.29 1.71 -36.32
C ASN A 235 -19.63 1.92 -37.81
N SER A 236 -19.97 0.83 -38.51
CA SER A 236 -20.29 0.92 -39.94
C SER A 236 -21.55 1.76 -40.21
N GLY A 237 -21.45 2.67 -41.18
CA GLY A 237 -22.49 3.63 -41.56
C GLY A 237 -22.61 4.85 -40.63
N LYS A 238 -21.76 4.99 -39.62
CA LYS A 238 -21.96 5.89 -38.49
C LYS A 238 -20.72 6.70 -38.16
N THR A 239 -20.94 7.88 -37.57
CA THR A 239 -19.89 8.67 -36.91
C THR A 239 -19.86 8.34 -35.42
N THR A 240 -18.67 8.08 -34.89
CA THR A 240 -18.44 7.84 -33.45
C THR A 240 -17.62 9.00 -32.89
N VAL A 241 -18.00 9.53 -31.73
CA VAL A 241 -17.27 10.59 -31.00
C VAL A 241 -16.95 10.10 -29.60
N THR A 242 -15.71 10.27 -29.20
CA THR A 242 -15.13 9.95 -27.88
C THR A 242 -14.21 11.09 -27.45
N ALA A 243 -13.70 11.06 -26.23
CA ALA A 243 -12.72 12.04 -25.74
C ALA A 243 -11.54 11.36 -25.04
N VAL A 244 -10.41 12.06 -25.02
CA VAL A 244 -9.24 11.72 -24.21
C VAL A 244 -8.86 12.93 -23.35
N ALA A 245 -8.56 12.68 -22.07
CA ALA A 245 -8.04 13.71 -21.19
C ALA A 245 -6.63 14.12 -21.63
N THR A 246 -6.27 15.39 -21.43
CA THR A 246 -4.89 15.86 -21.52
C THR A 246 -4.41 16.27 -20.13
N ASP A 247 -3.13 16.07 -19.86
CA ASP A 247 -2.49 16.58 -18.65
C ASP A 247 -1.44 17.60 -19.06
N THR A 248 -1.43 18.75 -18.37
CA THR A 248 -0.50 19.86 -18.59
C THR A 248 0.25 20.25 -17.31
N THR A 249 0.01 19.56 -16.20
CA THR A 249 0.61 19.85 -14.91
C THR A 249 1.82 18.95 -14.65
N PRO A 250 3.00 19.49 -14.30
CA PRO A 250 4.12 18.66 -13.90
C PRO A 250 3.87 17.91 -12.58
N PRO A 251 4.56 16.77 -12.36
CA PRO A 251 4.55 16.08 -11.08
C PRO A 251 4.95 16.95 -9.90
N SER A 252 4.53 16.56 -8.69
CA SER A 252 5.02 17.13 -7.43
C SER A 252 6.12 16.23 -6.81
N PRO A 253 7.13 16.78 -6.10
CA PRO A 253 7.38 18.20 -5.88
C PRO A 253 7.95 18.91 -7.12
N ASN A 254 7.54 20.17 -7.31
CA ASN A 254 8.05 21.06 -8.36
C ASN A 254 8.47 22.41 -7.75
N PRO A 255 9.78 22.73 -7.62
CA PRO A 255 10.92 22.00 -8.17
C PRO A 255 11.16 20.63 -7.54
N ALA A 256 11.79 19.74 -8.31
CA ALA A 256 12.24 18.45 -7.82
C ALA A 256 13.25 18.60 -6.66
N THR A 257 13.42 17.56 -5.85
CA THR A 257 14.36 17.58 -4.70
C THR A 257 15.04 16.22 -4.51
N PHE A 258 16.19 16.21 -3.83
CA PHE A 258 16.88 14.99 -3.40
C PHE A 258 16.39 14.57 -2.00
N ALA A 259 15.99 13.30 -1.87
CA ALA A 259 15.85 12.64 -0.57
C ALA A 259 17.24 12.29 0.02
N SER A 260 18.18 11.90 -0.84
CA SER A 260 19.60 11.77 -0.53
C SER A 260 20.41 12.47 -1.60
N ALA A 261 21.11 13.54 -1.21
CA ALA A 261 22.05 14.23 -2.09
C ALA A 261 23.15 13.28 -2.60
N PRO A 262 23.82 13.59 -3.72
CA PRO A 262 24.96 12.83 -4.22
C PRO A 262 25.99 12.56 -3.12
N ALA A 263 26.39 11.29 -3.00
CA ALA A 263 27.42 10.84 -2.08
C ALA A 263 28.31 9.80 -2.76
N ALA A 264 29.63 9.94 -2.60
CA ALA A 264 30.57 8.97 -3.14
C ALA A 264 30.50 7.64 -2.37
N TYR A 265 30.38 6.55 -3.13
CA TYR A 265 30.34 5.19 -2.59
C TYR A 265 31.59 4.39 -3.02
N GLY A 266 32.69 5.07 -3.33
CA GLY A 266 33.90 4.45 -3.87
C GLY A 266 34.79 5.46 -4.62
N PRO A 267 35.92 5.00 -5.17
CA PRO A 267 36.78 5.82 -6.03
C PRO A 267 36.19 6.08 -7.42
N ASP A 268 35.13 5.35 -7.81
CA ASP A 268 34.64 5.28 -9.19
C ASP A 268 33.12 5.40 -9.32
N ARG A 269 32.42 5.81 -8.24
CA ARG A 269 30.95 5.87 -8.24
C ARG A 269 30.36 6.83 -7.21
N ILE A 270 29.23 7.41 -7.57
CA ILE A 270 28.41 8.31 -6.74
C ILE A 270 26.97 7.80 -6.78
N THR A 271 26.31 7.75 -5.62
CA THR A 271 24.90 7.37 -5.48
C THR A 271 24.06 8.55 -5.00
N MET A 272 22.81 8.62 -5.46
CA MET A 272 21.85 9.66 -5.12
C MET A 272 20.41 9.14 -5.19
N THR A 273 19.48 9.81 -4.50
CA THR A 273 18.07 9.43 -4.46
C THR A 273 17.19 10.68 -4.48
N ALA A 274 16.24 10.72 -5.41
CA ALA A 274 15.24 11.77 -5.52
C ALA A 274 14.12 11.57 -4.51
N THR A 275 13.51 12.67 -4.08
CA THR A 275 12.24 12.63 -3.36
C THR A 275 11.19 11.96 -4.25
N PRO A 276 10.44 10.95 -3.77
CA PRO A 276 9.39 10.31 -4.55
C PRO A 276 8.39 11.33 -5.08
N GLY A 277 8.13 11.27 -6.39
CA GLY A 277 7.18 12.12 -7.07
C GLY A 277 5.77 11.54 -7.08
N THR A 278 4.78 12.43 -7.12
CA THR A 278 3.36 12.09 -7.24
C THR A 278 2.71 12.89 -8.37
N ASP A 279 1.80 12.25 -9.09
CA ASP A 279 1.07 12.81 -10.22
C ASP A 279 -0.31 12.15 -10.33
N ASP A 280 -1.33 12.89 -10.77
CA ASP A 280 -2.71 12.39 -10.85
C ASP A 280 -2.94 11.46 -12.05
N ASN A 281 -2.05 11.49 -13.06
CA ASN A 281 -2.30 10.92 -14.38
C ASN A 281 -1.25 9.93 -14.87
N GLY A 282 -0.23 9.56 -14.09
CA GLY A 282 0.64 8.45 -14.46
C GLY A 282 1.82 8.16 -13.54
N PRO A 283 2.62 7.13 -13.84
CA PRO A 283 3.85 6.88 -13.11
C PRO A 283 4.83 8.03 -13.34
N VAL A 284 5.39 8.55 -12.25
CA VAL A 284 6.45 9.56 -12.32
C VAL A 284 7.77 8.91 -12.69
N MET A 285 8.47 9.50 -13.67
CA MET A 285 9.83 9.13 -14.05
C MET A 285 10.83 10.17 -13.56
N TYR A 286 12.09 9.74 -13.38
CA TYR A 286 13.19 10.53 -12.85
C TYR A 286 14.33 10.59 -13.86
N LEU A 287 14.93 11.77 -14.01
CA LEU A 287 16.16 11.99 -14.75
C LEU A 287 17.19 12.61 -13.82
N PHE A 288 18.26 11.86 -13.51
CA PHE A 288 19.42 12.37 -12.81
C PHE A 288 20.41 12.88 -13.86
N ASN A 289 20.56 14.20 -13.92
CA ASN A 289 21.39 14.87 -14.90
C ASN A 289 22.75 15.20 -14.29
N GLU A 290 23.83 14.64 -14.87
CA GLU A 290 25.20 15.01 -14.54
C GLU A 290 25.53 16.35 -15.22
N THR A 291 26.03 17.32 -14.46
CA THR A 291 26.28 18.68 -14.94
C THR A 291 27.73 19.15 -14.77
N SER A 292 28.61 18.35 -14.15
CA SER A 292 30.02 18.74 -14.02
C SER A 292 30.80 18.64 -15.33
N GLY A 293 30.39 17.75 -16.24
CA GLY A 293 31.07 17.50 -17.52
C GLY A 293 32.43 16.80 -17.37
N ASN A 294 32.73 16.25 -16.19
CA ASN A 294 33.97 15.52 -15.94
C ASN A 294 33.97 14.15 -16.64
N PRO A 295 35.12 13.67 -17.14
CA PRO A 295 35.20 12.37 -17.81
C PRO A 295 34.66 11.22 -16.94
N GLY A 296 33.89 10.34 -17.57
CA GLY A 296 33.26 9.19 -16.92
C GLY A 296 31.91 9.49 -16.27
N GLY A 297 31.58 10.76 -16.00
CA GLY A 297 30.26 11.14 -15.47
C GLY A 297 29.16 10.95 -16.51
N THR A 298 28.02 10.40 -16.08
CA THR A 298 26.89 10.12 -16.98
C THR A 298 25.54 10.44 -16.34
N SER A 299 24.63 11.00 -17.14
CA SER A 299 23.22 11.16 -16.75
C SER A 299 22.48 9.82 -16.88
N SER A 300 21.50 9.57 -16.01
CA SER A 300 20.78 8.28 -15.96
C SER A 300 19.91 7.98 -17.18
N GLY A 301 19.53 9.02 -17.94
CA GLY A 301 18.33 8.96 -18.76
C GLY A 301 17.06 8.90 -17.90
N TRP A 302 15.90 8.86 -18.54
CA TRP A 302 14.63 8.74 -17.83
C TRP A 302 14.39 7.32 -17.33
N GLN A 303 14.14 7.16 -16.03
CA GLN A 303 13.92 5.89 -15.36
C GLN A 303 12.76 5.94 -14.35
N LEU A 304 12.20 4.80 -13.97
CA LEU A 304 11.14 4.72 -12.94
C LEU A 304 11.71 4.75 -11.52
N GLU A 305 12.92 4.23 -11.33
CA GLU A 305 13.57 4.19 -10.03
C GLU A 305 13.98 5.60 -9.60
N ASN A 306 13.60 5.99 -8.38
CA ASN A 306 13.96 7.27 -7.80
C ASN A 306 15.40 7.29 -7.24
N SER A 307 16.24 6.33 -7.60
CA SER A 307 17.64 6.24 -7.19
C SER A 307 18.56 6.01 -8.38
N TYR A 308 19.75 6.60 -8.33
CA TYR A 308 20.75 6.47 -9.38
C TYR A 308 22.15 6.29 -8.80
N THR A 309 22.92 5.37 -9.39
CA THR A 309 24.34 5.19 -9.11
C THR A 309 25.11 5.39 -10.41
N ASP A 310 25.83 6.51 -10.48
CA ASP A 310 26.75 6.78 -11.58
C ASP A 310 28.06 6.04 -11.33
N THR A 311 28.57 5.33 -12.34
CA THR A 311 29.73 4.43 -12.21
C THR A 311 30.74 4.68 -13.32
N GLY A 312 31.97 4.20 -13.16
CA GLY A 312 33.05 4.47 -14.13
C GLY A 312 33.65 5.87 -13.98
N LEU A 313 33.42 6.50 -12.83
CA LEU A 313 33.93 7.82 -12.49
C LEU A 313 35.44 7.80 -12.25
N SER A 314 36.08 8.95 -12.42
CA SER A 314 37.48 9.13 -12.06
C SER A 314 37.63 9.36 -10.56
N ALA A 315 38.68 8.81 -9.96
CA ALA A 315 38.98 8.98 -8.54
C ALA A 315 39.43 10.40 -8.20
N ASN A 316 39.14 10.86 -6.98
CA ASN A 316 39.40 12.23 -6.50
C ASN A 316 38.80 13.33 -7.41
N THR A 317 37.64 13.07 -8.02
CA THR A 317 36.97 14.00 -8.93
C THR A 317 35.59 14.35 -8.39
N THR A 318 35.25 15.64 -8.42
CA THR A 318 33.93 16.16 -8.02
C THR A 318 32.96 16.10 -9.18
N TYR A 319 31.83 15.43 -8.99
CA TYR A 319 30.70 15.42 -9.93
C TYR A 319 29.52 16.18 -9.35
N THR A 320 28.68 16.73 -10.21
CA THR A 320 27.54 17.57 -9.84
C THR A 320 26.30 17.03 -10.55
N TYR A 321 25.20 16.92 -9.83
CA TYR A 321 23.95 16.39 -10.36
C TYR A 321 22.76 17.28 -10.00
N SER A 322 21.78 17.30 -10.88
CA SER A 322 20.40 17.72 -10.61
C SER A 322 19.44 16.58 -10.92
N VAL A 323 18.21 16.64 -10.40
CA VAL A 323 17.14 15.71 -10.78
C VAL A 323 15.93 16.45 -11.33
N THR A 324 15.33 15.89 -12.38
CA THR A 324 14.06 16.33 -12.97
C THR A 324 13.07 15.17 -12.92
N LEU A 325 11.81 15.47 -12.62
CA LEU A 325 10.70 14.51 -12.68
C LEU A 325 9.86 14.79 -13.93
N ARG A 326 9.23 13.76 -14.48
CA ARG A 326 8.19 13.91 -15.51
C ARG A 326 7.05 12.91 -15.30
N ASP A 327 5.86 13.28 -15.75
CA ASP A 327 4.69 12.41 -15.80
C ASP A 327 4.68 11.55 -17.10
N ALA A 328 3.55 10.86 -17.31
CA ALA A 328 3.30 10.07 -18.51
C ALA A 328 3.00 10.90 -19.77
N PHE A 329 2.63 12.17 -19.61
CA PHE A 329 2.26 13.11 -20.67
C PHE A 329 3.43 13.99 -21.12
N GLY A 330 4.57 13.90 -20.42
CA GLY A 330 5.80 14.64 -20.71
C GLY A 330 5.89 15.98 -20.00
N ASN A 331 5.03 16.30 -19.03
CA ASN A 331 5.18 17.52 -18.23
C ASN A 331 6.34 17.32 -17.25
N GLU A 332 7.32 18.23 -17.31
CA GLU A 332 8.54 18.14 -16.51
C GLU A 332 8.53 19.17 -15.37
N THR A 333 9.06 18.79 -14.21
CA THR A 333 9.30 19.72 -13.11
C THR A 333 10.42 20.70 -13.44
N VAL A 334 10.49 21.83 -12.73
CA VAL A 334 11.74 22.57 -12.59
C VAL A 334 12.80 21.63 -11.97
N PRO A 335 14.03 21.53 -12.52
CA PRO A 335 15.07 20.69 -11.95
C PRO A 335 15.38 21.06 -10.50
N SER A 336 15.84 20.10 -9.72
CA SER A 336 16.33 20.35 -8.37
C SER A 336 17.50 21.33 -8.36
N ALA A 337 17.77 21.91 -7.18
CA ALA A 337 19.07 22.52 -6.94
C ALA A 337 20.19 21.50 -7.21
N GLU A 338 21.31 21.98 -7.77
CA GLU A 338 22.50 21.14 -7.99
C GLU A 338 23.12 20.73 -6.65
N ALA A 339 23.61 19.50 -6.60
CA ALA A 339 24.38 18.99 -5.48
C ALA A 339 25.60 18.21 -5.99
N SER A 340 26.71 18.26 -5.25
CA SER A 340 27.99 17.70 -5.69
C SER A 340 28.59 16.73 -4.67
N ALA A 341 29.35 15.76 -5.17
CA ALA A 341 30.17 14.87 -4.36
C ALA A 341 31.50 14.58 -5.06
N ALA A 342 32.56 14.38 -4.26
CA ALA A 342 33.86 13.95 -4.75
C ALA A 342 34.03 12.45 -4.54
N THR A 343 34.39 11.73 -5.60
CA THR A 343 34.80 10.32 -5.50
C THR A 343 36.02 10.17 -4.60
N TRP A 344 36.19 8.99 -4.02
CA TRP A 344 37.31 8.76 -3.12
C TRP A 344 38.66 8.67 -3.86
N SER A 345 39.75 8.65 -3.08
CA SER A 345 41.08 8.35 -3.63
C SER A 345 41.14 6.98 -4.26
N ALA A 346 41.92 6.83 -5.33
CA ALA A 346 42.11 5.54 -5.99
C ALA A 346 42.80 4.52 -5.06
N ALA A 347 43.80 4.98 -4.31
CA ALA A 347 44.50 4.15 -3.34
C ALA A 347 43.71 4.09 -2.03
N THR A 348 43.55 2.87 -1.52
CA THR A 348 43.07 2.62 -0.16
C THR A 348 44.18 2.91 0.84
N ALA A 349 43.87 3.64 1.90
CA ALA A 349 44.83 4.00 2.93
C ALA A 349 44.39 3.55 4.33
N ASP A 350 45.36 3.43 5.22
CA ASP A 350 45.16 2.97 6.58
C ASP A 350 45.11 4.15 7.55
N ILE A 351 44.06 4.20 8.36
CA ILE A 351 44.00 5.08 9.52
C ILE A 351 43.72 4.26 10.78
N THR A 352 44.26 4.72 11.90
CA THR A 352 44.19 4.01 13.19
C THR A 352 43.57 4.90 14.25
N TRP A 353 42.57 4.37 14.96
CA TRP A 353 41.98 5.04 16.12
C TRP A 353 43.01 5.17 17.23
N ASN A 354 43.20 6.39 17.73
CA ASN A 354 44.26 6.71 18.67
C ASN A 354 43.82 7.61 19.84
N LYS A 355 42.51 7.83 20.02
CA LYS A 355 42.00 8.60 21.18
C LYS A 355 42.28 7.87 22.50
N THR A 356 42.76 8.60 23.49
CA THR A 356 42.99 8.13 24.87
C THR A 356 42.11 8.89 25.87
N GLY A 357 41.94 8.33 27.07
CA GLY A 357 41.14 8.94 28.14
C GLY A 357 39.63 8.78 27.91
N THR A 358 38.89 9.87 27.90
CA THR A 358 37.42 9.87 27.71
C THR A 358 37.00 9.43 26.30
N PRO A 359 35.77 8.92 26.12
CA PRO A 359 35.22 8.59 24.80
C PRO A 359 35.38 9.74 23.80
N GLY A 360 35.65 9.42 22.54
CA GLY A 360 35.87 10.40 21.47
C GLY A 360 34.93 10.23 20.30
N ASN A 361 34.59 11.33 19.63
CA ASN A 361 33.79 11.30 18.40
C ASN A 361 34.57 10.65 17.23
N TRP A 362 33.93 9.71 16.53
CA TRP A 362 34.42 9.04 15.32
C TRP A 362 34.85 10.03 14.24
N GLY A 363 34.07 11.09 13.99
CA GLY A 363 34.35 12.05 12.92
C GLY A 363 35.52 13.01 13.16
N ALA A 364 36.08 13.06 14.36
CA ALA A 364 37.11 14.03 14.72
C ALA A 364 38.51 13.58 14.26
N SER A 365 39.15 14.36 13.38
CA SER A 365 40.43 13.97 12.77
C SER A 365 41.59 13.84 13.77
N SER A 366 41.54 14.57 14.89
CA SER A 366 42.52 14.47 15.97
C SER A 366 42.48 13.13 16.71
N HIS A 367 41.43 12.34 16.54
CA HIS A 367 41.29 11.01 17.15
C HIS A 367 41.91 9.90 16.30
N TRP A 368 42.32 10.21 15.06
CA TRP A 368 42.92 9.27 14.12
C TRP A 368 44.39 9.61 13.87
N THR A 369 45.18 8.56 13.63
CA THR A 369 46.55 8.65 13.12
C THR A 369 46.66 7.90 11.80
N GLY A 370 47.62 8.25 10.96
CA GLY A 370 47.78 7.65 9.63
C GLY A 370 48.01 8.73 8.58
N THR A 371 47.61 8.44 7.35
CA THR A 371 47.69 9.36 6.21
C THR A 371 46.68 10.49 6.30
N ASP A 372 47.04 11.68 5.82
CA ASP A 372 46.10 12.79 5.68
C ASP A 372 45.18 12.62 4.46
N PRO A 373 43.90 13.05 4.55
CA PRO A 373 43.26 13.57 5.75
C PRO A 373 43.02 12.46 6.78
N LYS A 374 43.31 12.73 8.05
CA LYS A 374 43.01 11.83 9.18
C LYS A 374 41.50 11.77 9.49
N ARG A 375 40.64 11.74 8.47
CA ARG A 375 39.19 11.64 8.62
C ARG A 375 38.76 10.24 8.14
N PRO A 376 37.88 9.55 8.86
CA PRO A 376 37.52 8.17 8.52
C PRO A 376 36.74 8.05 7.21
N ASP A 377 36.07 9.11 6.78
CA ASP A 377 35.28 9.10 5.55
C ASP A 377 36.14 9.05 4.29
N GLY A 378 35.82 8.13 3.37
CA GLY A 378 36.54 7.95 2.11
C GLY A 378 37.15 6.55 1.96
N ASN A 379 38.18 6.45 1.11
CA ASN A 379 38.84 5.16 0.81
C ASN A 379 39.82 4.75 1.93
N PHE A 380 39.30 4.58 3.15
CA PHE A 380 40.09 4.24 4.33
C PHE A 380 39.70 2.91 4.95
N ILE A 381 40.72 2.16 5.37
CA ILE A 381 40.56 1.05 6.30
C ILE A 381 40.72 1.61 7.72
N CYS A 382 39.59 1.74 8.42
CA CYS A 382 39.52 2.21 9.79
C CYS A 382 39.93 1.09 10.76
N ARG A 383 41.13 1.21 11.34
CA ARG A 383 41.71 0.20 12.24
C ARG A 383 41.63 0.60 13.70
N PHE A 384 41.32 -0.39 14.54
CA PHE A 384 41.51 -0.33 15.98
C PHE A 384 42.57 -1.37 16.37
N THR A 385 43.85 -1.02 16.29
CA THR A 385 44.98 -1.93 16.55
C THR A 385 45.72 -1.61 17.85
N ASN A 386 45.41 -0.49 18.49
CA ASN A 386 46.03 -0.06 19.74
C ASN A 386 45.16 -0.46 20.94
N SER A 387 45.75 -1.15 21.91
CA SER A 387 45.11 -1.43 23.20
C SER A 387 44.92 -0.16 24.03
N ASN A 388 43.99 -0.18 24.99
CA ASN A 388 43.75 0.91 25.94
C ASN A 388 43.42 2.26 25.27
N ARG A 389 42.68 2.22 24.16
CA ARG A 389 42.10 3.40 23.52
C ARG A 389 40.70 3.65 24.06
N ALA A 390 40.32 4.92 24.08
CA ALA A 390 39.00 5.31 24.52
C ALA A 390 37.94 4.80 23.54
N GLU A 391 36.71 4.63 24.03
CA GLU A 391 35.52 4.32 23.21
C GLU A 391 35.38 5.33 22.06
N SER A 392 35.05 4.82 20.87
CA SER A 392 34.67 5.65 19.71
C SER A 392 33.17 5.81 19.65
N ARG A 393 32.69 7.05 19.56
CA ARG A 393 31.27 7.41 19.51
C ARG A 393 30.90 7.91 18.13
N VAL A 394 29.87 7.33 17.55
CA VAL A 394 29.34 7.70 16.23
C VAL A 394 28.01 8.41 16.46
N THR A 395 27.95 9.70 16.14
CA THR A 395 26.77 10.56 16.32
C THR A 395 26.33 11.23 15.01
N GLY A 396 26.97 10.89 13.90
CA GLY A 396 26.64 11.37 12.56
C GLY A 396 26.87 10.28 11.52
N SER A 397 26.63 10.60 10.25
CA SER A 397 26.80 9.64 9.16
C SER A 397 28.24 9.61 8.64
N HIS A 398 28.81 8.41 8.58
CA HIS A 398 30.15 8.17 8.08
C HIS A 398 30.18 7.02 7.09
N ILE A 399 30.86 7.24 5.97
CA ILE A 399 31.02 6.24 4.91
C ILE A 399 32.49 6.05 4.56
N PHE A 400 32.94 4.80 4.61
CA PHE A 400 34.34 4.46 4.46
C PHE A 400 34.52 3.08 3.82
N ASN A 401 35.75 2.74 3.44
CA ASN A 401 36.01 1.48 2.79
C ASN A 401 35.81 0.30 3.75
N GLN A 402 36.58 0.21 4.83
CA GLN A 402 36.61 -1.01 5.65
C GLN A 402 36.73 -0.74 7.15
N LEU A 403 36.07 -1.56 7.97
CA LEU A 403 36.25 -1.58 9.43
C LEU A 403 37.06 -2.81 9.87
N VAL A 404 38.08 -2.60 10.68
CA VAL A 404 38.86 -3.68 11.31
C VAL A 404 39.12 -3.37 12.79
N GLN A 405 38.32 -3.98 13.68
CA GLN A 405 38.63 -3.98 15.11
C GLN A 405 39.59 -5.12 15.46
N ASN A 406 40.77 -4.77 15.96
CA ASN A 406 41.88 -5.70 16.17
C ASN A 406 42.71 -5.39 17.43
N ALA A 407 42.07 -4.85 18.46
CA ALA A 407 42.63 -4.60 19.77
C ALA A 407 41.47 -4.27 20.71
N ASN A 408 41.65 -4.44 22.02
CA ASN A 408 40.60 -4.15 23.00
C ASN A 408 40.02 -2.74 22.80
N SER A 409 38.84 -2.68 22.19
CA SER A 409 38.23 -1.48 21.64
C SER A 409 36.70 -1.57 21.70
N THR A 410 36.07 -0.41 21.83
CA THR A 410 34.62 -0.27 21.80
C THR A 410 34.23 0.80 20.82
N ILE A 411 33.34 0.45 19.89
CA ILE A 411 32.63 1.39 19.02
C ILE A 411 31.19 1.45 19.52
N ARG A 412 30.67 2.66 19.72
CA ARG A 412 29.28 2.91 20.11
C ARG A 412 28.63 3.78 19.04
N VAL A 413 27.67 3.22 18.33
CA VAL A 413 26.83 3.91 17.36
C VAL A 413 25.58 4.36 18.09
N GLN A 414 25.46 5.68 18.27
CA GLN A 414 24.40 6.29 19.06
C GLN A 414 23.22 6.71 18.17
N ASP A 415 22.15 7.20 18.77
CA ASP A 415 21.03 7.80 18.06
C ASP A 415 21.48 8.84 17.02
N GLY A 416 20.99 8.71 15.78
CA GLY A 416 21.39 9.51 14.62
C GLY A 416 22.79 9.21 14.05
N GLY A 417 23.56 8.33 14.68
CA GLY A 417 24.85 7.85 14.20
C GLY A 417 24.71 6.77 13.15
N ARG A 418 25.50 6.85 12.06
CA ARG A 418 25.51 5.85 10.99
C ARG A 418 26.91 5.51 10.55
N LEU A 419 27.25 4.22 10.51
CA LEU A 419 28.49 3.72 9.88
C LEU A 419 28.14 2.94 8.62
N THR A 420 28.80 3.25 7.50
CA THR A 420 28.69 2.49 6.24
C THR A 420 30.07 2.06 5.77
N ALA A 421 30.36 0.77 5.83
CA ALA A 421 31.59 0.17 5.31
C ALA A 421 31.32 -0.52 3.97
N THR A 422 32.05 -0.15 2.92
CA THR A 422 31.75 -0.57 1.53
C THR A 422 32.61 -1.73 1.01
N ALA A 423 33.62 -2.14 1.75
CA ALA A 423 34.54 -3.24 1.39
C ALA A 423 33.80 -4.57 1.27
N SER A 424 34.46 -5.55 0.64
CA SER A 424 34.00 -6.94 0.58
C SER A 424 33.94 -7.62 1.96
N TRP A 425 34.57 -7.07 3.00
CA TRP A 425 34.42 -7.55 4.37
C TRP A 425 34.76 -6.47 5.40
N SER A 426 34.25 -6.63 6.62
CA SER A 426 34.63 -5.88 7.82
C SER A 426 34.64 -6.81 9.02
N SER A 427 35.23 -6.38 10.13
CA SER A 427 35.39 -7.25 11.30
C SER A 427 35.29 -6.55 12.66
N ILE A 428 34.70 -7.29 13.61
CA ILE A 428 34.70 -7.01 15.04
C ILE A 428 35.54 -8.10 15.71
N GLY A 429 36.79 -7.81 16.03
CA GLY A 429 37.73 -8.80 16.57
C GLY A 429 38.29 -9.72 15.49
N TYR A 430 39.24 -9.22 14.71
CA TYR A 430 39.82 -9.94 13.57
C TYR A 430 40.84 -11.03 13.98
N ASN A 431 42.00 -10.65 14.52
CA ASN A 431 43.08 -11.58 14.87
C ASN A 431 43.95 -11.09 16.06
N SER A 432 43.34 -10.35 16.99
CA SER A 432 44.05 -9.62 18.04
C SER A 432 44.39 -10.43 19.30
N GLY A 433 43.70 -11.55 19.51
CA GLY A 433 43.69 -12.24 20.80
C GLY A 433 43.06 -11.45 21.95
N THR A 434 42.32 -10.39 21.65
CA THR A 434 41.61 -9.53 22.62
C THR A 434 40.11 -9.49 22.33
N SER A 435 39.34 -8.93 23.27
CA SER A 435 37.89 -8.72 23.13
C SER A 435 37.60 -7.37 22.47
N ASN A 436 36.80 -7.36 21.41
CA ASN A 436 36.43 -6.18 20.64
C ASN A 436 34.91 -6.05 20.65
N ARG A 437 34.38 -4.84 20.87
CA ARG A 437 32.94 -4.62 21.02
C ARG A 437 32.43 -3.54 20.07
N MET A 438 31.25 -3.77 19.50
CA MET A 438 30.42 -2.77 18.86
C MET A 438 29.06 -2.75 19.54
N ILE A 439 28.57 -1.56 19.86
CA ILE A 439 27.25 -1.32 20.45
C ILE A 439 26.49 -0.42 19.48
N VAL A 440 25.29 -0.82 19.09
CA VAL A 440 24.40 -0.05 18.22
C VAL A 440 23.14 0.25 19.03
N GLU A 441 23.04 1.48 19.51
CA GLU A 441 21.94 1.97 20.35
C GLU A 441 20.70 2.27 19.50
N THR A 442 19.55 2.48 20.15
CA THR A 442 18.32 2.94 19.51
C THR A 442 18.58 4.14 18.60
N GLY A 443 18.12 4.06 17.36
CA GLY A 443 18.34 5.09 16.33
C GLY A 443 19.72 5.09 15.68
N GLY A 444 20.64 4.22 16.12
CA GLY A 444 21.94 4.01 15.48
C GLY A 444 21.89 2.99 14.34
N GLU A 445 22.68 3.21 13.29
CA GLU A 445 22.70 2.38 12.08
C GLU A 445 24.12 1.91 11.69
N VAL A 446 24.24 0.63 11.33
CA VAL A 446 25.47 0.07 10.74
C VAL A 446 25.15 -0.66 9.45
N HIS A 447 25.87 -0.34 8.38
CA HIS A 447 25.77 -0.99 7.07
C HIS A 447 27.13 -1.55 6.67
N ILE A 448 27.20 -2.87 6.51
CA ILE A 448 28.36 -3.59 6.00
C ILE A 448 28.03 -4.10 4.60
N GLY A 449 28.60 -3.46 3.58
CA GLY A 449 28.37 -3.82 2.17
C GLY A 449 28.96 -5.18 1.77
N GLY A 450 29.83 -5.74 2.60
CA GLY A 450 30.46 -7.04 2.41
C GLY A 450 30.12 -8.06 3.49
N HIS A 451 31.06 -8.95 3.76
CA HIS A 451 30.99 -9.89 4.88
C HIS A 451 31.19 -9.16 6.22
N LEU A 452 30.54 -9.66 7.27
CA LEU A 452 30.85 -9.24 8.64
C LEU A 452 31.39 -10.44 9.42
N TRP A 453 32.65 -10.34 9.83
CA TRP A 453 33.33 -11.34 10.65
C TRP A 453 33.44 -10.90 12.10
N ILE A 454 32.87 -11.65 13.02
CA ILE A 454 32.89 -11.34 14.45
C ILE A 454 33.67 -12.44 15.17
N GLY A 455 34.75 -12.06 15.85
CA GLY A 455 35.67 -13.01 16.48
C GLY A 455 36.29 -13.95 15.44
N TYR A 456 36.91 -13.41 14.39
CA TYR A 456 37.29 -14.19 13.22
C TYR A 456 38.31 -15.30 13.54
N SER A 457 39.51 -14.96 14.03
CA SER A 457 40.59 -15.92 14.31
C SER A 457 40.87 -16.11 15.80
N SER A 458 41.16 -17.35 16.21
CA SER A 458 41.53 -17.65 17.60
C SER A 458 42.81 -16.90 18.02
N PRO A 459 42.91 -16.37 19.27
CA PRO A 459 41.92 -16.39 20.35
C PRO A 459 41.07 -15.10 20.41
N SER A 460 40.84 -14.43 19.28
CA SER A 460 40.10 -13.17 19.25
C SER A 460 38.63 -13.36 19.63
N VAL A 461 38.10 -12.42 20.41
CA VAL A 461 36.68 -12.34 20.77
C VAL A 461 36.07 -11.10 20.13
N GLY A 462 34.95 -11.25 19.45
CA GLY A 462 34.16 -10.15 18.89
C GLY A 462 32.77 -10.12 19.52
N ILE A 463 32.29 -8.94 19.88
CA ILE A 463 30.99 -8.74 20.51
C ILE A 463 30.22 -7.68 19.72
N LEU A 464 29.02 -8.01 19.26
CA LEU A 464 28.08 -7.05 18.69
C LEU A 464 26.82 -7.00 19.54
N ASP A 465 26.49 -5.83 20.06
CA ASP A 465 25.24 -5.57 20.76
C ASP A 465 24.37 -4.65 19.92
N VAL A 466 23.23 -5.15 19.46
CA VAL A 466 22.21 -4.38 18.74
C VAL A 466 21.10 -4.08 19.75
N ASN A 467 21.20 -2.93 20.41
CA ASN A 467 20.31 -2.49 21.49
C ASN A 467 19.35 -1.43 20.95
N GLY A 468 18.32 -1.86 20.21
CA GLY A 468 17.35 -0.99 19.55
C GLY A 468 17.82 -0.34 18.24
N GLY A 469 19.09 -0.50 17.87
CA GLY A 469 19.63 -0.02 16.59
C GLY A 469 19.39 -0.99 15.43
N THR A 470 19.89 -0.62 14.24
CA THR A 470 19.80 -1.46 13.03
C THR A 470 21.19 -1.80 12.48
N VAL A 471 21.42 -3.08 12.20
CA VAL A 471 22.65 -3.57 11.53
C VAL A 471 22.28 -4.31 10.25
N ASN A 472 22.91 -3.93 9.13
CA ASN A 472 22.69 -4.53 7.81
C ASN A 472 23.99 -5.15 7.30
N VAL A 473 23.94 -6.42 6.89
CA VAL A 473 25.08 -7.16 6.31
C VAL A 473 24.70 -7.70 4.94
N SER A 474 25.31 -7.14 3.89
CA SER A 474 24.92 -7.42 2.50
C SER A 474 25.45 -8.74 1.95
N GLN A 475 26.40 -9.40 2.62
CA GLN A 475 26.93 -10.70 2.21
C GLN A 475 26.94 -11.70 3.39
N GLN A 476 27.92 -12.62 3.43
CA GLN A 476 28.07 -13.61 4.50
C GLN A 476 28.22 -12.97 5.88
N PHE A 477 27.44 -13.45 6.84
CA PHE A 477 27.64 -13.21 8.27
C PHE A 477 28.37 -14.40 8.89
N GLY A 478 29.36 -14.14 9.76
CA GLY A 478 30.13 -15.21 10.39
C GLY A 478 30.70 -14.86 11.77
N LEU A 479 30.50 -15.79 12.70
CA LEU A 479 30.95 -15.77 14.09
C LEU A 479 31.95 -16.92 14.29
N GLY A 480 33.17 -16.60 14.71
CA GLY A 480 34.19 -17.64 14.98
C GLY A 480 34.71 -18.37 13.75
N TRP A 481 34.62 -17.76 12.56
CA TRP A 481 34.86 -18.42 11.27
C TRP A 481 36.18 -19.21 11.22
N ASN A 482 37.26 -18.63 11.75
CA ASN A 482 38.60 -19.20 11.83
C ASN A 482 39.02 -19.50 13.29
N GLY A 483 38.08 -19.97 14.11
CA GLY A 483 38.35 -20.49 15.46
C GLY A 483 38.38 -19.45 16.58
N GLY A 484 38.10 -18.18 16.29
CA GLY A 484 37.79 -17.20 17.34
C GLY A 484 36.38 -17.41 17.93
N ALA A 485 35.92 -16.45 18.73
CA ALA A 485 34.56 -16.49 19.30
C ALA A 485 33.82 -15.18 19.00
N GLY A 486 32.68 -15.29 18.32
CA GLY A 486 31.77 -14.17 18.10
C GLY A 486 30.53 -14.29 19.00
N CYS A 487 30.21 -13.22 19.72
CA CYS A 487 29.00 -13.10 20.52
C CYS A 487 28.14 -11.96 19.96
N VAL A 488 26.89 -12.24 19.66
CA VAL A 488 25.96 -11.23 19.16
C VAL A 488 24.73 -11.23 20.03
N ASN A 489 24.28 -10.06 20.47
CA ASN A 489 23.03 -9.89 21.21
C ASN A 489 22.14 -8.92 20.44
N VAL A 490 20.88 -9.32 20.20
CA VAL A 490 19.88 -8.49 19.52
C VAL A 490 18.70 -8.29 20.46
N ARG A 491 18.52 -7.05 20.94
CA ARG A 491 17.60 -6.72 22.04
C ARG A 491 17.04 -5.31 21.90
N ASP A 492 16.12 -4.95 22.78
CA ASP A 492 15.51 -3.61 22.89
C ASP A 492 14.85 -3.15 21.58
N GLY A 493 14.23 -4.07 20.83
CA GLY A 493 13.67 -3.80 19.50
C GLY A 493 14.71 -3.67 18.37
N GLY A 494 15.97 -4.00 18.62
CA GLY A 494 17.04 -3.93 17.64
C GLY A 494 16.86 -4.93 16.50
N VAL A 495 17.37 -4.58 15.30
CA VAL A 495 17.20 -5.38 14.08
C VAL A 495 18.54 -5.73 13.46
N LEU A 496 18.80 -7.02 13.24
CA LEU A 496 19.95 -7.52 12.49
C LEU A 496 19.50 -8.11 11.15
N ASN A 497 19.71 -7.35 10.07
CA ASN A 497 19.41 -7.76 8.70
C ASN A 497 20.61 -8.45 8.06
N LEU A 498 20.43 -9.69 7.61
CA LEU A 498 21.46 -10.53 7.01
C LEU A 498 21.06 -10.92 5.59
N ASN A 499 21.99 -10.85 4.65
CA ASN A 499 21.74 -11.42 3.32
C ASN A 499 21.89 -12.94 3.31
N ARG A 500 22.85 -13.48 4.08
CA ARG A 500 23.14 -14.92 4.08
C ARG A 500 23.74 -15.39 5.40
N ILE A 501 23.25 -16.55 5.83
CA ILE A 501 23.90 -17.43 6.79
C ILE A 501 24.23 -18.75 6.08
N ASP A 502 25.47 -19.20 6.18
CA ASP A 502 25.92 -20.53 5.79
C ASP A 502 25.55 -21.53 6.88
N GLY A 503 25.04 -22.71 6.51
CA GLY A 503 24.51 -23.71 7.46
C GLY A 503 25.56 -24.41 8.35
N VAL A 504 26.87 -24.20 8.12
CA VAL A 504 27.93 -24.81 8.92
C VAL A 504 28.91 -23.78 9.48
N ASN A 505 29.30 -22.80 8.66
CA ASN A 505 30.45 -21.95 8.98
C ASN A 505 30.10 -20.64 9.68
N SER A 506 28.83 -20.24 9.67
CA SER A 506 28.44 -18.92 10.18
C SER A 506 28.48 -18.81 11.68
N ILE A 507 28.31 -19.90 12.43
CA ILE A 507 28.41 -19.86 13.88
C ILE A 507 29.22 -21.07 14.35
N LYS A 508 30.52 -20.84 14.61
CA LYS A 508 31.48 -21.90 14.94
C LYS A 508 32.04 -21.77 16.35
N GLY A 509 32.56 -22.89 16.86
CA GLY A 509 33.28 -22.92 18.14
C GLY A 509 32.41 -22.44 19.30
N ALA A 510 32.93 -21.56 20.14
CA ALA A 510 32.21 -20.98 21.27
C ALA A 510 31.30 -19.80 20.90
N SER A 511 31.07 -19.55 19.60
CA SER A 511 30.27 -18.41 19.13
C SER A 511 28.78 -18.62 19.39
N ILE A 512 28.08 -17.54 19.70
CA ILE A 512 26.64 -17.50 20.02
C ILE A 512 26.00 -16.30 19.33
N LEU A 513 24.83 -16.52 18.73
CA LEU A 513 23.89 -15.50 18.28
C LEU A 513 22.67 -15.53 19.20
N ASN A 514 22.58 -14.55 20.09
CA ASN A 514 21.52 -14.43 21.09
C ASN A 514 20.48 -13.41 20.64
N VAL A 515 19.21 -13.81 20.65
CA VAL A 515 18.06 -12.94 20.40
C VAL A 515 17.24 -12.78 21.69
N GLU A 516 16.95 -11.54 22.03
CA GLU A 516 16.09 -11.16 23.16
C GLU A 516 14.86 -10.46 22.56
N SER A 517 14.52 -9.25 23.01
CA SER A 517 13.39 -8.45 22.51
C SER A 517 13.63 -7.79 21.13
N GLY A 518 14.58 -8.31 20.35
CA GLY A 518 14.90 -7.83 19.00
C GLY A 518 14.59 -8.86 17.91
N SER A 519 14.98 -8.58 16.67
CA SER A 519 14.74 -9.48 15.54
C SER A 519 15.96 -9.64 14.63
N ILE A 520 16.10 -10.84 14.07
CA ILE A 520 17.09 -11.15 13.03
C ILE A 520 16.33 -11.49 11.77
N VAL A 521 16.64 -10.83 10.66
CA VAL A 521 15.92 -10.98 9.40
C VAL A 521 16.90 -11.40 8.32
N ILE A 522 16.62 -12.50 7.62
CA ILE A 522 17.53 -13.13 6.66
C ILE A 522 16.86 -13.26 5.29
N ASN A 523 17.55 -12.85 4.22
CA ASN A 523 17.02 -13.01 2.86
C ASN A 523 16.88 -14.49 2.44
N GLY A 524 15.73 -14.81 1.85
CA GLY A 524 15.39 -16.15 1.39
C GLY A 524 14.95 -17.09 2.52
N ASP A 525 14.60 -18.31 2.13
CA ASP A 525 14.29 -19.39 3.08
C ASP A 525 15.60 -19.96 3.66
N ARG A 526 15.75 -19.85 4.97
CA ARG A 526 16.89 -20.25 5.80
C ARG A 526 16.46 -21.03 7.03
N THR A 527 15.21 -21.47 7.07
CA THR A 527 14.61 -22.15 8.23
C THR A 527 15.38 -23.41 8.62
N ASN A 528 15.89 -24.16 7.63
CA ASN A 528 16.73 -25.34 7.86
C ASN A 528 18.07 -24.98 8.53
N GLU A 529 18.79 -23.98 8.02
CA GLU A 529 20.04 -23.51 8.61
C GLU A 529 19.82 -22.98 10.03
N VAL A 530 18.76 -22.19 10.23
CA VAL A 530 18.38 -21.66 11.55
C VAL A 530 18.07 -22.79 12.52
N GLY A 531 17.20 -23.73 12.17
CA GLY A 531 16.83 -24.86 13.02
C GLY A 531 18.03 -25.73 13.42
N ASN A 532 18.99 -25.93 12.51
CA ASN A 532 20.24 -26.64 12.82
C ASN A 532 21.08 -25.89 13.86
N TYR A 533 21.20 -24.56 13.75
CA TYR A 533 21.93 -23.76 14.72
C TYR A 533 21.21 -23.64 16.07
N VAL A 534 19.88 -23.58 16.08
CA VAL A 534 19.09 -23.63 17.32
C VAL A 534 19.33 -24.96 18.04
N SER A 535 19.21 -26.08 17.32
CA SER A 535 19.44 -27.43 17.87
C SER A 535 20.88 -27.62 18.40
N ALA A 536 21.85 -26.90 17.81
CA ALA A 536 23.25 -26.93 18.23
C ALA A 536 23.58 -25.94 19.38
N GLY A 537 22.58 -25.21 19.91
CA GLY A 537 22.78 -24.19 20.95
C GLY A 537 23.62 -23.00 20.48
N LYS A 538 23.56 -22.68 19.18
CA LYS A 538 24.33 -21.59 18.54
C LYS A 538 23.49 -20.35 18.29
N ILE A 539 22.20 -20.53 18.02
CA ILE A 539 21.19 -19.49 18.11
C ILE A 539 20.39 -19.77 19.38
N VAL A 540 20.37 -18.81 20.30
CA VAL A 540 19.70 -18.94 21.59
C VAL A 540 18.82 -17.74 21.84
N ALA A 541 17.81 -17.93 22.71
CA ALA A 541 16.95 -16.85 23.16
C ALA A 541 17.27 -16.52 24.62
N TYR A 542 17.43 -15.24 24.96
CA TYR A 542 17.72 -14.77 26.33
C TYR A 542 18.84 -15.55 27.03
N GLY A 543 19.97 -15.72 26.32
CA GLY A 543 21.13 -16.46 26.83
C GLY A 543 20.92 -17.97 26.99
N GLY A 544 19.82 -18.51 26.44
CA GLY A 544 19.42 -19.91 26.56
C GLY A 544 18.27 -20.16 27.52
N ALA A 545 17.79 -19.13 28.23
CA ALA A 545 16.64 -19.24 29.12
C ALA A 545 15.29 -19.13 28.38
N GLY A 546 15.25 -18.40 27.26
CA GLY A 546 14.04 -18.22 26.46
C GLY A 546 13.93 -19.24 25.32
N ARG A 547 12.86 -19.11 24.52
CA ARG A 547 12.63 -19.96 23.34
C ARG A 547 12.82 -19.19 22.04
N VAL A 548 13.57 -19.75 21.09
CA VAL A 548 13.75 -19.19 19.76
C VAL A 548 12.50 -19.47 18.91
N LEU A 549 12.01 -18.45 18.22
CA LEU A 549 10.93 -18.53 17.23
C LEU A 549 11.50 -18.15 15.86
N TYR A 550 11.16 -18.89 14.80
CA TYR A 550 11.56 -18.51 13.45
C TYR A 550 10.52 -18.91 12.39
N ASP A 551 10.39 -18.10 11.35
CA ASP A 551 9.48 -18.34 10.22
C ASP A 551 10.14 -18.06 8.88
N TYR A 552 9.48 -18.48 7.80
CA TYR A 552 9.73 -18.01 6.44
C TYR A 552 8.44 -17.48 5.82
N ASN A 553 8.50 -16.31 5.19
CA ASN A 553 7.38 -15.62 4.52
C ASN A 553 6.20 -15.18 5.39
N ALA A 554 6.15 -15.53 6.68
CA ALA A 554 5.02 -15.22 7.53
C ALA A 554 5.12 -13.81 8.09
N THR A 555 6.26 -13.47 8.69
CA THR A 555 6.49 -12.12 9.24
C THR A 555 6.91 -11.14 8.14
N TYR A 556 7.82 -11.55 7.26
CA TYR A 556 8.30 -10.74 6.15
C TYR A 556 8.33 -11.58 4.86
N PRO A 557 7.55 -11.20 3.82
CA PRO A 557 7.57 -11.90 2.54
C PRO A 557 8.98 -11.98 1.93
N GLY A 558 9.35 -13.17 1.47
CA GLY A 558 10.65 -13.49 0.88
C GLY A 558 11.80 -13.69 1.88
N LYS A 559 11.54 -13.65 3.19
CA LYS A 559 12.59 -13.65 4.23
C LYS A 559 12.32 -14.65 5.33
N THR A 560 13.41 -15.09 5.97
CA THR A 560 13.39 -15.83 7.23
C THR A 560 13.51 -14.84 8.38
N THR A 561 12.68 -14.97 9.42
CA THR A 561 12.74 -14.10 10.60
C THR A 561 13.03 -14.94 11.83
N ILE A 562 13.85 -14.41 12.76
CA ILE A 562 14.12 -15.02 14.07
C ILE A 562 13.76 -14.01 15.14
N GLN A 563 12.96 -14.46 16.10
CA GLN A 563 12.53 -13.74 17.30
C GLN A 563 12.69 -14.65 18.53
N ALA A 564 12.28 -14.16 19.69
CA ALA A 564 12.34 -14.91 20.92
C ALA A 564 11.07 -14.73 21.75
N PHE A 565 10.70 -15.78 22.48
CA PHE A 565 9.86 -15.65 23.66
C PHE A 565 10.74 -15.42 24.89
N GLU A 566 10.29 -14.51 25.74
CA GLU A 566 10.90 -14.23 27.02
C GLU A 566 10.84 -15.46 27.94
N PRO A 567 11.91 -15.73 28.71
CA PRO A 567 11.84 -16.69 29.80
C PRO A 567 10.83 -16.21 30.83
N VAL A 568 10.22 -17.16 31.54
CA VAL A 568 9.33 -16.86 32.66
C VAL A 568 9.93 -17.41 33.94
N ASP A 569 10.12 -16.53 34.92
CA ASP A 569 10.62 -16.92 36.23
C ASP A 569 9.70 -17.99 36.84
N GLY A 570 10.26 -19.12 37.26
CA GLY A 570 9.48 -20.25 37.75
C GLY A 570 9.35 -21.42 36.77
N ASP A 571 9.76 -21.27 35.51
CA ASP A 571 9.89 -22.36 34.54
C ASP A 571 11.20 -23.13 34.84
N ILE A 572 11.09 -24.15 35.68
CA ILE A 572 12.23 -24.93 36.18
C ILE A 572 12.61 -26.00 35.15
N ASN A 573 11.62 -26.51 34.41
CA ASN A 573 11.80 -27.62 33.50
C ASN A 573 12.22 -27.16 32.07
N GLY A 574 12.07 -25.87 31.76
CA GLY A 574 12.50 -25.24 30.51
C GLY A 574 11.57 -25.47 29.33
N ASP A 575 10.29 -25.80 29.55
CA ASP A 575 9.30 -26.06 28.50
C ASP A 575 8.65 -24.80 27.92
N GLY A 576 8.99 -23.62 28.47
CA GLY A 576 8.56 -22.31 28.02
C GLY A 576 7.47 -21.67 28.87
N GLY A 577 7.02 -22.29 29.97
CA GLY A 577 6.08 -21.66 30.90
C GLY A 577 6.06 -22.34 32.27
N VAL A 578 5.24 -21.81 33.18
CA VAL A 578 5.17 -22.29 34.57
C VAL A 578 3.93 -23.14 34.79
N ASP A 579 4.11 -24.41 35.15
CA ASP A 579 3.02 -25.34 35.40
C ASP A 579 3.32 -26.42 36.47
N ILE A 580 2.53 -27.49 36.46
CA ILE A 580 2.61 -28.57 37.45
C ILE A 580 3.92 -29.35 37.37
N GLY A 581 4.59 -29.38 36.20
CA GLY A 581 5.92 -29.92 36.02
C GLY A 581 6.94 -29.17 36.88
N ASP A 582 6.89 -27.84 36.85
CA ASP A 582 7.77 -27.00 37.66
C ASP A 582 7.46 -27.14 39.14
N LEU A 583 6.18 -27.18 39.50
CA LEU A 583 5.80 -27.39 40.90
C LEU A 583 6.30 -28.76 41.41
N ALA A 584 6.30 -29.79 40.56
CA ALA A 584 6.84 -31.09 40.91
C ALA A 584 8.36 -31.04 41.13
N MET A 585 9.09 -30.30 40.29
CA MET A 585 10.54 -30.09 40.47
C MET A 585 10.85 -29.27 41.73
N LEU A 586 10.11 -28.20 41.98
CA LEU A 586 10.23 -27.41 43.21
C LEU A 586 9.92 -28.26 44.44
N ALA A 587 8.90 -29.10 44.38
CA ALA A 587 8.54 -29.99 45.48
C ALA A 587 9.59 -31.08 45.74
N ALA A 588 10.30 -31.53 44.70
CA ALA A 588 11.38 -32.51 44.85
C ALA A 588 12.56 -31.94 45.65
N ASP A 589 12.82 -30.63 45.52
CA ASP A 589 13.88 -29.92 46.24
C ASP A 589 13.36 -29.20 47.49
N TRP A 590 12.11 -29.42 47.90
CA TRP A 590 11.50 -28.68 49.00
C TRP A 590 12.27 -28.80 50.33
N LEU A 591 12.66 -27.65 50.89
CA LEU A 591 13.51 -27.53 52.08
C LEU A 591 14.89 -28.19 51.94
N VAL A 592 15.34 -28.45 50.71
CA VAL A 592 16.70 -28.85 50.40
C VAL A 592 17.56 -27.60 50.34
N SER A 593 18.68 -27.63 51.06
CA SER A 593 19.67 -26.57 50.98
C SER A 593 20.70 -26.90 49.92
N ASP A 594 20.49 -26.34 48.72
CA ASP A 594 21.37 -26.48 47.57
C ASP A 594 21.37 -25.16 46.80
N CYS A 595 22.55 -24.53 46.67
CA CYS A 595 22.69 -23.29 45.91
C CYS A 595 22.56 -23.51 44.40
N ASP A 596 22.77 -24.76 43.94
CA ASP A 596 22.76 -25.13 42.52
C ASP A 596 21.41 -25.73 42.09
N SER A 597 20.43 -25.80 43.01
CA SER A 597 19.08 -26.28 42.67
C SER A 597 18.44 -25.34 41.63
N PRO A 598 17.87 -25.88 40.53
CA PRO A 598 17.14 -25.07 39.56
C PRO A 598 15.83 -24.52 40.12
N ALA A 599 15.36 -25.03 41.27
CA ALA A 599 14.19 -24.54 41.98
C ALA A 599 14.51 -23.45 43.02
N ASN A 600 15.79 -23.07 43.19
CA ASN A 600 16.21 -22.02 44.11
C ASN A 600 16.38 -20.69 43.34
N PHE A 601 15.39 -19.80 43.48
CA PHE A 601 15.32 -18.51 42.79
C PHE A 601 15.90 -17.35 43.60
N ASP A 602 16.39 -17.62 44.82
CA ASP A 602 16.97 -16.60 45.69
C ASP A 602 18.37 -16.96 46.24
N PRO A 603 19.12 -15.98 46.80
CA PRO A 603 20.48 -16.23 47.27
C PRO A 603 20.60 -17.08 48.54
N TRP A 604 19.50 -17.58 49.10
CA TRP A 604 19.50 -18.25 50.42
C TRP A 604 19.76 -19.74 50.34
N CYS A 605 19.92 -20.28 49.12
CA CYS A 605 20.29 -21.66 48.86
C CYS A 605 19.41 -22.65 49.62
N LEU A 606 18.11 -22.37 49.69
CA LEU A 606 17.13 -23.18 50.40
C LEU A 606 15.79 -23.02 49.69
N VAL A 607 15.36 -24.06 48.98
CA VAL A 607 14.06 -24.04 48.29
C VAL A 607 12.95 -24.01 49.33
N ASN A 608 12.19 -22.91 49.38
CA ASN A 608 11.18 -22.67 50.38
C ASN A 608 9.99 -21.85 49.82
N TYR A 609 9.17 -21.31 50.71
CA TYR A 609 7.99 -20.51 50.34
C TYR A 609 8.30 -19.26 49.50
N ARG A 610 9.55 -18.78 49.48
CA ARG A 610 9.98 -17.67 48.62
C ARG A 610 10.11 -18.10 47.17
N ASP A 611 10.73 -19.24 46.93
CA ASP A 611 10.85 -19.82 45.61
C ASP A 611 9.47 -20.25 45.10
N PHE A 612 8.66 -20.84 45.97
CA PHE A 612 7.25 -21.12 45.64
C PHE A 612 6.47 -19.86 45.33
N ALA A 613 6.76 -18.72 45.97
CA ALA A 613 6.08 -17.46 45.67
C ALA A 613 6.43 -16.95 44.26
N VAL A 614 7.66 -17.14 43.78
CA VAL A 614 8.04 -16.84 42.39
C VAL A 614 7.24 -17.70 41.43
N LEU A 615 7.29 -19.03 41.61
CA LEU A 615 6.54 -19.98 40.80
C LEU A 615 5.03 -19.68 40.81
N ALA A 616 4.44 -19.45 41.98
CA ALA A 616 3.02 -19.16 42.12
C ALA A 616 2.62 -17.81 41.50
N SER A 617 3.50 -16.80 41.53
CA SER A 617 3.24 -15.49 40.91
C SER A 617 3.17 -15.54 39.39
N ASN A 618 3.87 -16.52 38.79
CA ASN A 618 3.91 -16.74 37.36
C ASN A 618 3.14 -17.99 36.92
N TRP A 619 2.30 -18.57 37.78
CA TRP A 619 1.56 -19.79 37.48
C TRP A 619 0.73 -19.66 36.19
N LEU A 620 0.94 -20.59 35.24
CA LEU A 620 0.40 -20.57 33.88
C LEU A 620 0.86 -19.38 33.01
N GLY A 621 1.87 -18.63 33.46
CA GLY A 621 2.57 -17.63 32.68
C GLY A 621 3.55 -18.28 31.70
N GLY A 622 3.91 -17.52 30.66
CA GLY A 622 4.73 -18.00 29.56
C GLY A 622 3.93 -18.75 28.50
N ILE A 623 4.65 -19.39 27.59
CA ILE A 623 4.08 -20.17 26.47
C ILE A 623 4.54 -21.62 26.61
N ARG A 624 3.99 -22.31 27.61
CA ARG A 624 4.28 -23.72 27.91
C ARG A 624 3.94 -24.63 26.73
N THR A 625 4.79 -25.60 26.45
CA THR A 625 4.54 -26.59 25.40
C THR A 625 3.78 -27.80 25.95
N HIS A 626 2.47 -27.89 25.68
CA HIS A 626 1.64 -28.97 26.24
C HIS A 626 0.80 -29.71 25.20
N TRP A 627 1.39 -30.73 24.58
CA TRP A 627 0.71 -31.58 23.60
C TRP A 627 -0.46 -32.35 24.20
N ARG A 628 -1.67 -32.07 23.71
CA ARG A 628 -2.90 -32.75 24.14
C ARG A 628 -3.94 -32.85 23.03
N VAL A 629 -4.91 -33.74 23.24
CA VAL A 629 -6.16 -33.76 22.48
C VAL A 629 -7.10 -32.74 23.11
N VAL A 630 -7.68 -31.85 22.30
CA VAL A 630 -8.66 -30.84 22.76
C VAL A 630 -10.08 -31.32 22.52
N GLU A 631 -10.90 -31.27 23.57
CA GLU A 631 -12.35 -31.46 23.46
C GLU A 631 -13.01 -30.18 22.94
N THR A 632 -13.76 -30.30 21.84
CA THR A 632 -14.48 -29.20 21.21
C THR A 632 -15.90 -29.08 21.79
N VAL A 633 -16.40 -27.85 21.89
CA VAL A 633 -17.76 -27.55 22.39
C VAL A 633 -18.84 -28.19 21.51
N TYR A 634 -18.56 -28.32 20.21
CA TYR A 634 -19.43 -28.97 19.23
C TYR A 634 -18.74 -30.24 18.72
N PRO A 635 -19.46 -31.36 18.56
CA PRO A 635 -18.88 -32.58 18.02
C PRO A 635 -18.19 -32.32 16.68
N THR A 636 -16.92 -32.71 16.57
CA THR A 636 -16.16 -32.71 15.32
C THR A 636 -15.79 -34.14 14.97
N ASP A 637 -15.75 -34.47 13.67
CA ASP A 637 -15.24 -35.76 13.21
C ASP A 637 -13.70 -35.84 13.34
N ASP A 638 -13.04 -34.69 13.44
CA ASP A 638 -11.59 -34.56 13.55
C ASP A 638 -11.12 -34.54 15.01
N ILE A 639 -9.98 -35.20 15.28
CA ILE A 639 -9.26 -35.11 16.54
C ILE A 639 -8.29 -33.92 16.45
N ILE A 640 -8.48 -32.91 17.29
CA ILE A 640 -7.60 -31.75 17.36
C ILE A 640 -6.48 -32.04 18.36
N VAL A 641 -5.24 -32.01 17.87
CA VAL A 641 -4.03 -32.10 18.70
C VAL A 641 -3.28 -30.78 18.61
N THR A 642 -3.05 -30.16 19.76
CA THR A 642 -2.36 -28.86 19.84
C THR A 642 -1.42 -28.80 21.05
N PRO A 643 -0.26 -28.13 20.93
CA PRO A 643 0.57 -27.79 22.08
C PRO A 643 0.04 -26.57 22.86
N TYR A 644 -0.79 -25.71 22.25
CA TYR A 644 -1.20 -24.42 22.80
C TYR A 644 -2.71 -24.16 22.71
N ASP A 645 -3.21 -23.29 23.60
CA ASP A 645 -4.51 -22.62 23.50
C ASP A 645 -4.35 -21.20 22.94
N ALA A 646 -5.44 -20.65 22.37
CA ALA A 646 -5.50 -19.24 21.95
C ALA A 646 -5.09 -18.26 23.08
N GLY A 647 -5.48 -18.56 24.31
CA GLY A 647 -5.17 -17.72 25.47
C GLY A 647 -3.68 -17.60 25.79
N ASP A 648 -2.86 -18.60 25.44
CA ASP A 648 -1.40 -18.57 25.68
C ASP A 648 -0.71 -17.45 24.89
N PHE A 649 -1.34 -16.97 23.83
CA PHE A 649 -0.87 -15.86 22.99
C PHE A 649 -1.67 -14.56 23.19
N GLY A 650 -2.55 -14.52 24.19
CA GLY A 650 -3.43 -13.37 24.43
C GLY A 650 -4.51 -13.18 23.35
N ILE A 651 -4.82 -14.22 22.57
CA ILE A 651 -5.83 -14.16 21.52
C ILE A 651 -7.22 -14.14 22.15
N VAL A 652 -7.94 -13.03 21.98
CA VAL A 652 -9.30 -12.81 22.49
C VAL A 652 -10.30 -12.66 21.34
N ALA A 653 -11.53 -13.14 21.56
CA ALA A 653 -12.60 -13.15 20.56
C ALA A 653 -13.67 -12.07 20.84
N ASP A 654 -13.23 -10.84 21.10
CA ASP A 654 -14.06 -9.70 21.52
C ASP A 654 -14.54 -8.80 20.37
N GLY A 655 -14.10 -9.05 19.13
CA GLY A 655 -14.39 -8.26 17.93
C GLY A 655 -13.78 -6.85 17.93
N GLN A 656 -12.89 -6.54 18.88
CA GLN A 656 -12.30 -5.21 19.09
C GLN A 656 -10.78 -5.23 19.05
N THR A 657 -10.18 -6.19 19.74
CA THR A 657 -8.74 -6.37 19.81
C THR A 657 -8.25 -7.01 18.51
N ASP A 658 -7.31 -6.33 17.83
CA ASP A 658 -6.63 -6.92 16.68
C ASP A 658 -5.66 -7.99 17.17
N VAL A 659 -5.93 -9.23 16.78
CA VAL A 659 -5.15 -10.40 17.21
C VAL A 659 -4.38 -11.03 16.05
N THR A 660 -4.23 -10.32 14.93
CA THR A 660 -3.55 -10.82 13.72
C THR A 660 -2.14 -11.31 14.04
N ASP A 661 -1.33 -10.46 14.70
CA ASP A 661 0.05 -10.79 15.05
C ASP A 661 0.13 -11.94 16.07
N ALA A 662 -0.82 -12.02 17.00
CA ALA A 662 -0.88 -13.08 18.00
C ALA A 662 -1.21 -14.44 17.37
N ILE A 663 -2.19 -14.49 16.45
CA ILE A 663 -2.52 -15.70 15.69
C ILE A 663 -1.33 -16.11 14.83
N GLN A 664 -0.68 -15.17 14.14
CA GLN A 664 0.49 -15.45 13.32
C GLN A 664 1.64 -16.02 14.14
N THR A 665 1.92 -15.43 15.30
CA THR A 665 2.95 -15.89 16.25
C THR A 665 2.65 -17.30 16.76
N ALA A 666 1.38 -17.59 17.08
CA ALA A 666 0.96 -18.91 17.52
C ALA A 666 1.18 -19.97 16.44
N LEU A 667 0.81 -19.68 15.20
CA LEU A 667 1.00 -20.60 14.07
C LEU A 667 2.48 -20.88 13.79
N ILE A 668 3.34 -19.85 13.83
CA ILE A 668 4.79 -20.02 13.68
C ILE A 668 5.33 -20.90 14.80
N SER A 669 4.89 -20.67 16.04
CA SER A 669 5.37 -21.47 17.17
C SER A 669 4.97 -22.94 17.05
N ILE A 670 3.77 -23.23 16.58
CA ILE A 670 3.30 -24.60 16.32
C ILE A 670 4.14 -25.25 15.21
N ASP A 671 4.41 -24.54 14.13
CA ASP A 671 5.25 -25.04 13.03
C ASP A 671 6.66 -25.40 13.51
N ASN A 672 7.29 -24.55 14.32
CA ASN A 672 8.62 -24.82 14.91
C ASN A 672 8.65 -26.05 15.84
N LEU A 673 7.50 -26.47 16.37
CA LEU A 673 7.38 -27.69 17.17
C LEU A 673 7.08 -28.95 16.32
N GLY A 674 7.05 -28.84 14.99
CA GLY A 674 6.77 -29.94 14.07
C GLY A 674 5.34 -29.96 13.51
N GLY A 675 4.62 -28.84 13.58
CA GLY A 675 3.26 -28.67 13.05
C GLY A 675 2.16 -28.85 14.10
N GLY A 676 0.89 -28.85 13.69
CA GLY A 676 -0.25 -28.98 14.62
C GLY A 676 -1.45 -28.13 14.20
N THR A 677 -2.36 -27.86 15.15
CA THR A 677 -3.55 -27.03 14.91
C THR A 677 -3.66 -25.95 15.99
N LEU A 678 -3.89 -24.69 15.61
CA LEU A 678 -4.28 -23.64 16.57
C LEU A 678 -5.80 -23.68 16.77
N PHE A 679 -6.24 -24.01 17.98
CA PHE A 679 -7.66 -23.97 18.31
C PHE A 679 -8.09 -22.55 18.71
N LEU A 680 -9.06 -21.98 17.99
CA LEU A 680 -9.67 -20.69 18.30
C LEU A 680 -11.06 -20.91 18.92
N PRO A 681 -11.32 -20.41 20.14
CA PRO A 681 -12.66 -20.42 20.73
C PRO A 681 -13.72 -19.74 19.84
N SER A 682 -15.00 -20.05 20.06
CA SER A 682 -16.06 -19.35 19.34
C SER A 682 -16.11 -17.87 19.75
N GLY A 683 -16.12 -16.95 18.79
CA GLY A 683 -16.34 -15.52 19.02
C GLY A 683 -16.07 -14.68 17.76
N GLN A 684 -15.89 -13.37 17.95
CA GLN A 684 -15.55 -12.45 16.86
C GLN A 684 -14.09 -12.06 16.97
N TYR A 685 -13.33 -12.25 15.90
CA TYR A 685 -11.92 -11.87 15.81
C TYR A 685 -11.78 -10.69 14.88
N LYS A 686 -10.92 -9.75 15.25
CA LYS A 686 -10.57 -8.60 14.44
C LYS A 686 -9.13 -8.71 14.01
#